data_AF-A0A9E3ANA7-F1
#
_entry.id   AF-A0A9E3ANA7-F1
#
_cell.length_a   1.000
_cell.length_b   1.000
_cell.length_c   1.000
_cell.angle_alpha   90.00
_cell.angle_beta   90.00
_cell.angle_gamma   90.00
#
_symmetry.space_group_name_H-M   'P 1'
#
loop_
_entity.id
_entity.type
_entity.pdbx_description
1 polymer ?
#
loop_
_entity_poly.entity_id
_entity_poly.type
_entity_poly.pdbx_seq_one_letter_code
_entity_poly.pdbx_strand_id
1 'polypeptide(L)'
;MLDIAETLQAALGRHQAGDRDEAEALYRQALDADPREPTALYLYGLFNFEAGRVDAAGELLGRVVKVRPDKAESHVALANLCYWRGRHAEAVGGYRRALAIQPDHPVALVNLAGALRDQGDFDEALSVAREAVRRLPEDPGAWRTLGGALAAAGRAGEAIEACGAVIRLAPGDVPARTTLALALLDAGRIDEALEAAGGAIALDAGSADAWFAKGCALLALSRPAEAAEALEQAVALDPERGGAHLSLGNAYAELEQANLAVEHLSQAVTLDPSLKEAHASLGSVLYRCGEAAMAESYCWLALAADPDMTVAHQNLAAIHADRGEQAQARHHRDMAYRRQNLFMETAPHAEASVLILTTSESGNIPHKHLLPASRYKRMNWFIEYARDGQAATLPAHDMVFNIIGDPDLSAATDAAVASFLTVSTRPLLNDPAKVAATRRDRIPALLGGLDGVVTPKVARLEAAAVAIGGLGPCIEAVGVSLPVLVRPIGSHGGKGLVLARKPFDLEDIELEGAAGAYVTEYRDFRSPADDLFRKYRVIFVDRQPHPYHLAIADDWMVHYETAQMPGDQIRQAEEMAFLADPAGALGERVWDAVKAVGERLDLDYAGVDFTVLQSGEVLVFEANATMLVHPEDPDGEFAAKNPYVEAITTAFQAMLARRAAA
;
A
#
# COMPACT_ATOMS: atom_id res chain seq x y z
N MET A 1 49.44 -58.04 1.70
CA MET A 1 49.14 -56.66 1.25
C MET A 1 47.67 -56.44 1.54
N LEU A 2 47.33 -55.30 2.14
CA LEU A 2 45.93 -54.88 2.25
C LEU A 2 45.39 -54.68 0.83
N ASP A 3 44.22 -55.25 0.52
CA ASP A 3 43.49 -54.89 -0.69
C ASP A 3 42.67 -53.62 -0.42
N ILE A 4 43.13 -52.50 -0.96
CA ILE A 4 42.49 -51.20 -0.73
C ILE A 4 41.10 -51.14 -1.39
N ALA A 5 40.89 -51.83 -2.52
CA ALA A 5 39.61 -51.82 -3.21
C ALA A 5 38.54 -52.57 -2.40
N GLU A 6 38.87 -53.76 -1.89
CA GLU A 6 37.98 -54.52 -1.00
C GLU A 6 37.70 -53.75 0.30
N THR A 7 38.72 -53.09 0.86
CA THR A 7 38.59 -52.28 2.09
C THR A 7 37.65 -51.08 1.87
N LEU A 8 37.75 -50.39 0.74
CA LEU A 8 36.86 -49.28 0.40
C LEU A 8 35.43 -49.73 0.10
N GLN A 9 35.25 -50.88 -0.53
CA GLN A 9 33.93 -51.45 -0.75
C GLN A 9 33.26 -51.82 0.59
N ALA A 10 34.02 -52.40 1.53
CA ALA A 10 33.54 -52.66 2.88
C ALA A 10 33.23 -51.36 3.65
N ALA A 11 34.09 -50.34 3.53
CA ALA A 11 33.88 -49.03 4.15
C ALA A 11 32.57 -48.38 3.66
N LEU A 12 32.33 -48.42 2.34
CA LEU A 12 31.12 -47.89 1.73
C LEU A 12 29.87 -48.69 2.16
N GLY A 13 29.96 -50.02 2.24
CA GLY A 13 28.87 -50.86 2.73
C GLY A 13 28.49 -50.56 4.17
N ARG A 14 29.48 -50.39 5.05
CA ARG A 14 29.25 -49.96 6.45
C ARG A 14 28.70 -48.55 6.55
N HIS A 15 29.20 -47.64 5.71
CA HIS A 15 28.70 -46.28 5.62
C HIS A 15 27.20 -46.26 5.27
N GLN A 16 26.80 -47.01 4.24
CA GLN A 16 25.40 -47.13 3.82
C GLN A 16 24.51 -47.84 4.86
N ALA A 17 25.06 -48.75 5.65
CA ALA A 17 24.35 -49.43 6.73
C ALA A 17 24.17 -48.56 7.99
N GLY A 18 24.81 -47.38 8.05
CA GLY A 18 24.79 -46.50 9.23
C GLY A 18 25.83 -46.84 10.30
N ASP A 19 26.68 -47.85 10.06
CA ASP A 19 27.76 -48.28 10.95
C ASP A 19 28.96 -47.30 10.87
N ARG A 20 28.78 -46.09 11.40
CA ARG A 20 29.72 -44.96 11.22
C ARG A 20 31.13 -45.24 11.74
N ASP A 21 31.26 -45.90 12.89
CA ASP A 21 32.57 -46.16 13.51
C ASP A 21 33.39 -47.17 12.67
N GLU A 22 32.75 -48.23 12.19
CA GLU A 22 33.40 -49.22 11.32
C GLU A 22 33.74 -48.63 9.95
N ALA A 23 32.85 -47.83 9.36
CA ALA A 23 33.11 -47.14 8.10
C ALA A 23 34.33 -46.21 8.21
N GLU A 24 34.39 -45.40 9.27
CA GLU A 24 35.51 -44.49 9.53
C GLU A 24 36.83 -45.24 9.73
N ALA A 25 36.82 -46.34 10.50
CA ALA A 25 38.01 -47.17 10.70
C ALA A 25 38.53 -47.74 9.37
N LEU A 26 37.64 -48.22 8.50
CA LEU A 26 38.01 -48.79 7.19
C LEU A 26 38.52 -47.71 6.23
N TYR A 27 37.94 -46.51 6.21
CA TYR A 27 38.47 -45.39 5.43
C TYR A 27 39.87 -44.97 5.90
N ARG A 28 40.12 -44.92 7.21
CA ARG A 28 41.46 -44.65 7.76
C ARG A 28 42.45 -45.75 7.40
N GLN A 29 42.04 -47.02 7.52
CA GLN A 29 42.87 -48.17 7.16
C GLN A 29 43.29 -48.13 5.68
N ALA A 30 42.39 -47.73 4.78
CA ALA A 30 42.72 -47.53 3.37
C ALA A 30 43.76 -46.41 3.17
N LEU A 31 43.62 -45.29 3.89
CA LEU A 31 44.55 -44.15 3.81
C LEU A 31 45.88 -44.38 4.55
N ASP A 32 45.92 -45.25 5.55
CA ASP A 32 47.16 -45.68 6.21
C ASP A 32 47.98 -46.58 5.27
N ALA A 33 47.30 -47.39 4.45
CA ALA A 33 47.94 -48.24 3.44
C ALA A 33 48.44 -47.43 2.23
N ASP A 34 47.67 -46.44 1.77
CA ASP A 34 48.12 -45.46 0.78
C ASP A 34 47.53 -44.06 1.06
N PRO A 35 48.33 -43.13 1.62
CA PRO A 35 47.88 -41.78 1.92
C PRO A 35 47.49 -40.94 0.68
N ARG A 36 47.79 -41.42 -0.53
CA ARG A 36 47.44 -40.74 -1.78
C ARG A 36 46.35 -41.47 -2.54
N GLU A 37 45.73 -42.52 -2.00
CA GLU A 37 44.67 -43.24 -2.71
C GLU A 37 43.46 -42.30 -2.88
N PRO A 38 43.14 -41.90 -4.12
CA PRO A 38 42.24 -40.78 -4.33
C PRO A 38 40.75 -41.12 -4.11
N THR A 39 40.38 -42.39 -4.18
CA THR A 39 39.00 -42.86 -3.95
C THR A 39 38.67 -42.84 -2.46
N ALA A 40 39.61 -43.26 -1.61
CA ALA A 40 39.60 -43.21 -0.16
C ALA A 40 39.55 -41.76 0.32
N LEU A 41 40.39 -40.89 -0.24
CA LEU A 41 40.35 -39.45 0.06
C LEU A 41 38.99 -38.84 -0.28
N TYR A 42 38.40 -39.19 -1.42
CA TYR A 42 37.10 -38.70 -1.85
C TYR A 42 35.95 -39.21 -0.97
N LEU A 43 35.83 -40.54 -0.81
CA LEU A 43 34.75 -41.17 -0.03
C LEU A 43 34.84 -40.80 1.45
N TYR A 44 36.05 -40.75 2.02
CA TYR A 44 36.21 -40.30 3.40
C TYR A 44 35.93 -38.79 3.54
N GLY A 45 36.23 -37.99 2.52
CA GLY A 45 35.84 -36.58 2.46
C GLY A 45 34.32 -36.40 2.52
N LEU A 46 33.57 -37.14 1.70
CA LEU A 46 32.11 -37.12 1.72
C LEU A 46 31.55 -37.62 3.07
N PHE A 47 32.09 -38.71 3.60
CA PHE A 47 31.73 -39.23 4.93
C PHE A 47 31.90 -38.17 6.04
N ASN A 48 33.01 -37.43 6.03
CA ASN A 48 33.23 -36.36 6.99
C ASN A 48 32.27 -35.18 6.79
N PHE A 49 31.90 -34.88 5.55
CA PHE A 49 30.89 -33.85 5.27
C PHE A 49 29.52 -34.24 5.82
N GLU A 50 29.06 -35.48 5.58
CA GLU A 50 27.80 -36.00 6.13
C GLU A 50 27.79 -36.08 7.66
N ALA A 51 28.95 -36.26 8.28
CA ALA A 51 29.14 -36.21 9.72
C ALA A 51 29.23 -34.78 10.31
N GLY A 52 29.09 -33.73 9.48
CA GLY A 52 29.22 -32.33 9.90
C GLY A 52 30.66 -31.88 10.18
N ARG A 53 31.67 -32.73 9.87
CA ARG A 53 33.11 -32.42 10.04
C ARG A 53 33.66 -31.75 8.78
N VAL A 54 33.14 -30.56 8.51
CA VAL A 54 33.34 -29.83 7.25
C VAL A 54 34.82 -29.51 7.00
N ASP A 55 35.60 -29.20 8.05
CA ASP A 55 37.04 -28.89 7.93
C ASP A 55 37.86 -30.10 7.48
N ALA A 56 37.65 -31.25 8.13
CA ALA A 56 38.26 -32.52 7.73
C ALA A 56 37.86 -32.90 6.29
N ALA A 57 36.59 -32.71 5.91
CA ALA A 57 36.13 -32.93 4.54
C ALA A 57 36.88 -32.04 3.54
N GLY A 58 37.09 -30.76 3.89
CA GLY A 58 37.83 -29.81 3.04
C GLY A 58 39.29 -30.19 2.84
N GLU A 59 39.97 -30.63 3.89
CA GLU A 59 41.35 -31.11 3.78
C GLU A 59 41.47 -32.35 2.89
N LEU A 60 40.55 -33.31 3.06
CA LEU A 60 40.51 -34.55 2.28
C LEU A 60 40.22 -34.27 0.81
N LEU A 61 39.18 -33.48 0.49
CA LEU A 61 38.85 -33.11 -0.89
C LEU A 61 39.93 -32.22 -1.54
N GLY A 62 40.58 -31.36 -0.76
CA GLY A 62 41.75 -30.60 -1.22
C GLY A 62 42.93 -31.50 -1.59
N ARG A 63 43.13 -32.61 -0.89
CA ARG A 63 44.12 -33.64 -1.26
C ARG A 63 43.70 -34.40 -2.52
N VAL A 64 42.41 -34.69 -2.72
CA VAL A 64 41.91 -35.29 -3.97
C VAL A 64 42.31 -34.44 -5.17
N VAL A 65 42.08 -33.13 -5.12
CA VAL A 65 42.47 -32.19 -6.20
C VAL A 65 43.99 -32.17 -6.44
N LYS A 66 44.81 -32.28 -5.39
CA LYS A 66 46.28 -32.37 -5.53
C LYS A 66 46.74 -33.67 -6.18
N VAL A 67 46.04 -34.78 -5.92
CA VAL A 67 46.40 -36.10 -6.47
C VAL A 67 45.88 -36.28 -7.90
N ARG A 68 44.66 -35.80 -8.19
CA ARG A 68 44.01 -35.87 -9.52
C ARG A 68 43.61 -34.47 -10.01
N PRO A 69 44.58 -33.58 -10.33
CA PRO A 69 44.27 -32.22 -10.77
C PRO A 69 43.59 -32.14 -12.14
N ASP A 70 43.64 -33.23 -12.92
CA ASP A 70 43.12 -33.41 -14.27
C ASP A 70 41.73 -34.05 -14.32
N LYS A 71 41.07 -34.26 -13.17
CA LYS A 71 39.72 -34.83 -13.08
C LYS A 71 38.70 -33.78 -12.66
N ALA A 72 37.70 -33.55 -13.51
CA ALA A 72 36.66 -32.55 -13.28
C ALA A 72 35.90 -32.80 -11.97
N GLU A 73 35.60 -34.06 -11.66
CA GLU A 73 34.87 -34.48 -10.46
C GLU A 73 35.60 -34.08 -9.17
N SER A 74 36.93 -34.04 -9.20
CA SER A 74 37.75 -33.65 -8.04
C SER A 74 37.55 -32.16 -7.72
N HIS A 75 37.50 -31.32 -8.75
CA HIS A 75 37.24 -29.89 -8.59
C HIS A 75 35.78 -29.61 -8.21
N VAL A 76 34.81 -30.33 -8.79
CA VAL A 76 33.38 -30.21 -8.45
C VAL A 76 33.13 -30.55 -6.98
N ALA A 77 33.72 -31.63 -6.47
CA ALA A 77 33.52 -32.03 -5.08
C ALA A 77 33.98 -30.96 -4.08
N LEU A 78 35.18 -30.39 -4.31
CA LEU A 78 35.69 -29.31 -3.49
C LEU A 78 34.87 -28.02 -3.66
N ALA A 79 34.44 -27.71 -4.90
CA ALA A 79 33.61 -26.55 -5.19
C ALA A 79 32.23 -26.61 -4.50
N ASN A 80 31.58 -27.78 -4.48
CA ASN A 80 30.33 -27.99 -3.76
C ASN A 80 30.50 -27.72 -2.26
N LEU A 81 31.61 -28.17 -1.66
CA LEU A 81 31.91 -27.91 -0.25
C LEU A 81 32.18 -26.43 0.02
N CYS A 82 32.89 -25.74 -0.88
CA CYS A 82 33.06 -24.28 -0.81
C CYS A 82 31.71 -23.56 -0.90
N TYR A 83 30.85 -23.99 -1.81
CA TYR A 83 29.51 -23.43 -1.98
C TYR A 83 28.66 -23.60 -0.72
N TRP A 84 28.64 -24.79 -0.13
CA TRP A 84 27.93 -25.06 1.13
C TRP A 84 28.41 -24.19 2.30
N ARG A 85 29.70 -23.81 2.31
CA ARG A 85 30.27 -22.86 3.29
C ARG A 85 29.96 -21.38 3.00
N GLY A 86 29.20 -21.06 1.96
CA GLY A 86 28.99 -19.68 1.50
C GLY A 86 30.22 -19.05 0.82
N ARG A 87 31.27 -19.83 0.51
CA ARG A 87 32.48 -19.35 -0.17
C ARG A 87 32.26 -19.38 -1.68
N HIS A 88 31.28 -18.60 -2.16
CA HIS A 88 30.80 -18.64 -3.54
C HIS A 88 31.91 -18.37 -4.58
N ALA A 89 32.80 -17.41 -4.34
CA ALA A 89 33.92 -17.10 -5.24
C ALA A 89 34.87 -18.29 -5.46
N GLU A 90 35.13 -19.08 -4.41
CA GLU A 90 35.96 -20.28 -4.52
C GLU A 90 35.24 -21.43 -5.19
N ALA A 91 33.94 -21.56 -4.95
CA ALA A 91 33.09 -22.52 -5.66
C ALA A 91 33.09 -22.23 -7.17
N VAL A 92 32.84 -20.98 -7.56
CA VAL A 92 32.92 -20.51 -8.96
C VAL A 92 34.27 -20.86 -9.58
N GLY A 93 35.37 -20.58 -8.88
CA GLY A 93 36.72 -20.94 -9.34
C GLY A 93 36.92 -22.44 -9.54
N GLY A 94 36.37 -23.27 -8.64
CA GLY A 94 36.40 -24.73 -8.74
C GLY A 94 35.56 -25.26 -9.91
N TYR A 95 34.34 -24.78 -10.10
CA TYR A 95 33.49 -25.19 -11.23
C TYR A 95 34.08 -24.78 -12.57
N ARG A 96 34.66 -23.57 -12.68
CA ARG A 96 35.36 -23.14 -13.90
C ARG A 96 36.54 -24.06 -14.25
N ARG A 97 37.30 -24.52 -13.24
CA ARG A 97 38.39 -25.50 -13.45
C ARG A 97 37.84 -26.85 -13.92
N ALA A 98 36.74 -27.32 -13.32
CA ALA A 98 36.06 -28.53 -13.78
C ALA A 98 35.63 -28.42 -15.25
N LEU A 99 35.06 -27.28 -15.65
CA LEU A 99 34.63 -27.03 -17.04
C LEU A 99 35.78 -26.80 -18.01
N ALA A 100 36.94 -26.32 -17.55
CA ALA A 100 38.14 -26.26 -18.37
C ALA A 100 38.68 -27.65 -18.71
N ILE A 101 38.49 -28.62 -17.81
CA ILE A 101 38.88 -30.03 -18.00
C ILE A 101 37.82 -30.77 -18.84
N GLN A 102 36.55 -30.60 -18.48
CA GLN A 102 35.41 -31.23 -19.13
C GLN A 102 34.31 -30.18 -19.39
N PRO A 103 34.28 -29.57 -20.59
CA PRO A 103 33.35 -28.47 -20.90
C PRO A 103 31.86 -28.82 -20.86
N ASP A 104 31.50 -30.10 -20.92
CA ASP A 104 30.12 -30.60 -20.88
C ASP A 104 29.75 -31.24 -19.53
N HIS A 105 30.56 -31.07 -18.49
CA HIS A 105 30.30 -31.68 -17.18
C HIS A 105 28.99 -31.16 -16.57
N PRO A 106 27.92 -31.98 -16.49
CA PRO A 106 26.57 -31.46 -16.24
C PRO A 106 26.41 -30.74 -14.90
N VAL A 107 26.89 -31.37 -13.83
CA VAL A 107 26.84 -30.82 -12.47
C VAL A 107 27.65 -29.52 -12.35
N ALA A 108 28.74 -29.38 -13.12
CA ALA A 108 29.59 -28.21 -13.01
C ALA A 108 28.97 -27.00 -13.72
N LEU A 109 28.29 -27.20 -14.86
CA LEU A 109 27.54 -26.14 -15.55
C LEU A 109 26.38 -25.62 -14.71
N VAL A 110 25.56 -26.53 -14.17
CA VAL A 110 24.39 -26.19 -13.35
C VAL A 110 24.83 -25.48 -12.07
N ASN A 111 25.82 -26.02 -11.36
CA ASN A 111 26.27 -25.45 -10.09
C ASN A 111 27.08 -24.15 -10.28
N LEU A 112 27.78 -23.97 -11.40
CA LEU A 112 28.45 -22.69 -11.70
C LEU A 112 27.44 -21.56 -11.82
N ALA A 113 26.34 -21.76 -12.57
CA ALA A 113 25.32 -20.73 -12.72
C ALA A 113 24.63 -20.41 -11.38
N GLY A 114 24.35 -21.41 -10.53
CA GLY A 114 23.84 -21.17 -9.17
C GLY A 114 24.83 -20.39 -8.29
N ALA A 115 26.12 -20.77 -8.31
CA ALA A 115 27.15 -20.08 -7.52
C ALA A 115 27.41 -18.65 -7.98
N LEU A 116 27.34 -18.37 -9.28
CA LEU A 116 27.44 -17.01 -9.83
C LEU A 116 26.24 -16.14 -9.39
N ARG A 117 25.03 -16.71 -9.39
CA ARG A 117 23.83 -16.01 -8.92
C ARG A 117 23.98 -15.62 -7.44
N ASP A 118 24.39 -16.55 -6.60
CA ASP A 118 24.50 -16.30 -5.15
C ASP A 118 25.70 -15.39 -4.80
N GLN A 119 26.69 -15.30 -5.69
CA GLN A 119 27.75 -14.29 -5.63
C GLN A 119 27.29 -12.89 -6.07
N GLY A 120 26.14 -12.77 -6.75
CA GLY A 120 25.60 -11.52 -7.30
C GLY A 120 26.00 -11.22 -8.75
N ASP A 121 26.72 -12.12 -9.42
CA ASP A 121 27.14 -11.97 -10.83
C ASP A 121 26.02 -12.41 -11.79
N PHE A 122 24.88 -11.71 -11.76
CA PHE A 122 23.64 -12.12 -12.42
C PHE A 122 23.74 -12.29 -13.94
N ASP A 123 24.47 -11.40 -14.62
CA ASP A 123 24.64 -11.46 -16.08
C ASP A 123 25.40 -12.72 -16.52
N GLU A 124 26.46 -13.06 -15.78
CA GLU A 124 27.22 -14.27 -16.06
C GLU A 124 26.43 -15.52 -15.66
N ALA A 125 25.74 -15.50 -14.52
CA ALA A 125 24.85 -16.57 -14.09
C ALA A 125 23.82 -16.90 -15.18
N LEU A 126 23.18 -15.90 -15.76
CA LEU A 126 22.22 -16.05 -16.84
C LEU A 126 22.85 -16.61 -18.12
N SER A 127 24.05 -16.16 -18.47
CA SER A 127 24.81 -16.68 -19.63
C SER A 127 25.14 -18.17 -19.46
N VAL A 128 25.66 -18.55 -18.31
CA VAL A 128 26.00 -19.95 -17.98
C VAL A 128 24.75 -20.82 -17.89
N ALA A 129 23.66 -20.32 -17.31
CA ALA A 129 22.40 -21.07 -17.22
C ALA A 129 21.81 -21.35 -18.61
N ARG A 130 21.87 -20.39 -19.54
CA ARG A 130 21.48 -20.62 -20.95
C ARG A 130 22.36 -21.65 -21.64
N GLU A 131 23.66 -21.64 -21.35
CA GLU A 131 24.58 -22.67 -21.87
C GLU A 131 24.28 -24.05 -21.28
N ALA A 132 23.97 -24.14 -19.99
CA ALA A 132 23.56 -25.37 -19.34
C ALA A 132 22.32 -25.97 -20.04
N VAL A 133 21.28 -25.16 -20.30
CA VAL A 133 20.08 -25.61 -21.03
C VAL A 133 20.39 -26.01 -22.48
N ARG A 134 21.26 -25.28 -23.19
CA ARG A 134 21.67 -25.65 -24.56
C ARG A 134 22.35 -27.01 -24.62
N ARG A 135 23.17 -27.34 -23.61
CA ARG A 135 23.90 -28.62 -23.55
C ARG A 135 23.09 -29.75 -22.95
N LEU A 136 22.15 -29.42 -22.06
CA LEU A 136 21.39 -30.37 -21.25
C LEU A 136 19.89 -30.06 -21.34
N PRO A 137 19.26 -30.12 -22.53
CA PRO A 137 17.88 -29.67 -22.72
C PRO A 137 16.85 -30.54 -21.97
N GLU A 138 17.20 -31.78 -21.62
CA GLU A 138 16.35 -32.71 -20.88
C GLU A 138 16.68 -32.77 -19.37
N ASP A 139 17.64 -31.95 -18.88
CA ASP A 139 17.99 -31.90 -17.46
C ASP A 139 17.12 -30.86 -16.73
N PRO A 140 16.27 -31.26 -15.76
CA PRO A 140 15.48 -30.33 -14.96
C PRO A 140 16.36 -29.33 -14.19
N GLY A 141 17.57 -29.75 -13.77
CA GLY A 141 18.51 -28.88 -13.04
C GLY A 141 18.95 -27.67 -13.84
N ALA A 142 19.32 -27.86 -15.12
CA ALA A 142 19.67 -26.79 -16.04
C ALA A 142 18.53 -25.77 -16.21
N TRP A 143 17.30 -26.23 -16.43
CA TRP A 143 16.12 -25.37 -16.54
C TRP A 143 15.79 -24.66 -15.23
N ARG A 144 15.96 -25.31 -14.07
CA ARG A 144 15.72 -24.71 -12.75
C ARG A 144 16.68 -23.56 -12.49
N THR A 145 17.96 -23.74 -12.80
CA THR A 145 18.96 -22.68 -12.66
C THR A 145 18.69 -21.52 -13.62
N LEU A 146 18.24 -21.80 -14.86
CA LEU A 146 17.82 -20.76 -15.78
C LEU A 146 16.60 -19.98 -15.26
N GLY A 147 15.57 -20.66 -14.76
CA GLY A 147 14.39 -20.02 -14.17
C GLY A 147 14.76 -19.11 -13.00
N GLY A 148 15.59 -19.59 -12.06
CA GLY A 148 16.06 -18.79 -10.93
C GLY A 148 16.92 -17.59 -11.34
N ALA A 149 17.79 -17.74 -12.35
CA ALA A 149 18.60 -16.63 -12.87
C ALA A 149 17.74 -15.58 -13.60
N LEU A 150 16.73 -16.01 -14.35
CA LEU A 150 15.78 -15.12 -15.02
C LEU A 150 14.91 -14.35 -14.03
N ALA A 151 14.45 -15.01 -12.96
CA ALA A 151 13.69 -14.37 -11.89
C ALA A 151 14.54 -13.30 -11.19
N ALA A 152 15.77 -13.63 -10.79
CA ALA A 152 16.70 -12.66 -10.19
C ALA A 152 17.02 -11.48 -11.11
N ALA A 153 17.02 -11.70 -12.43
CA ALA A 153 17.21 -10.66 -13.44
C ALA A 153 15.92 -9.87 -13.78
N GLY A 154 14.80 -10.10 -13.09
CA GLY A 154 13.52 -9.44 -13.33
C GLY A 154 12.85 -9.82 -14.67
N ARG A 155 13.26 -10.92 -15.29
CA ARG A 155 12.73 -11.40 -16.59
C ARG A 155 11.58 -12.38 -16.37
N ALA A 156 10.53 -11.89 -15.72
CA ALA A 156 9.39 -12.70 -15.24
C ALA A 156 8.79 -13.62 -16.31
N GLY A 157 8.51 -13.10 -17.52
CA GLY A 157 7.92 -13.89 -18.60
C GLY A 157 8.79 -15.09 -19.05
N GLU A 158 10.11 -14.91 -19.15
CA GLU A 158 11.01 -16.03 -19.48
C GLU A 158 11.21 -16.98 -18.31
N ALA A 159 11.21 -16.47 -17.07
CA ALA A 159 11.29 -17.30 -15.87
C ALA A 159 10.10 -18.27 -15.79
N ILE A 160 8.90 -17.79 -16.11
CA ILE A 160 7.68 -18.62 -16.20
C ILE A 160 7.86 -19.78 -17.19
N GLU A 161 8.38 -19.51 -18.39
CA GLU A 161 8.63 -20.54 -19.41
C GLU A 161 9.67 -21.57 -18.95
N ALA A 162 10.77 -21.12 -18.35
CA ALA A 162 11.82 -21.99 -17.83
C ALA A 162 11.31 -22.89 -16.69
N CYS A 163 10.56 -22.33 -15.73
CA CYS A 163 9.93 -23.10 -14.67
C CYS A 163 8.87 -24.08 -15.22
N GLY A 164 8.11 -23.69 -16.24
CA GLY A 164 7.20 -24.59 -16.95
C GLY A 164 7.91 -25.78 -17.59
N ALA A 165 9.13 -25.58 -18.12
CA ALA A 165 9.97 -26.69 -18.61
C ALA A 165 10.39 -27.63 -17.48
N VAL A 166 10.81 -27.11 -16.32
CA VAL A 166 11.12 -27.93 -15.14
C VAL A 166 9.92 -28.74 -14.72
N ILE A 167 8.73 -28.13 -14.61
CA ILE A 167 7.51 -28.82 -14.15
C ILE A 167 7.07 -29.91 -15.13
N ARG A 168 7.31 -29.75 -16.43
CA ARG A 168 7.08 -30.82 -17.43
C ARG A 168 8.04 -32.00 -17.27
N LEU A 169 9.33 -31.73 -17.05
CA LEU A 169 10.36 -32.77 -16.91
C LEU A 169 10.36 -33.42 -15.53
N ALA A 170 10.04 -32.66 -14.49
CA ALA A 170 10.02 -33.05 -13.09
C ALA A 170 8.78 -32.47 -12.38
N PRO A 171 7.60 -33.10 -12.51
CA PRO A 171 6.36 -32.61 -11.90
C PRO A 171 6.36 -32.58 -10.37
N GLY A 172 7.38 -33.11 -9.68
CA GLY A 172 7.52 -33.04 -8.22
C GLY A 172 8.44 -31.91 -7.74
N ASP A 173 8.94 -31.05 -8.64
CA ASP A 173 9.91 -30.01 -8.29
C ASP A 173 9.24 -28.84 -7.54
N VAL A 174 9.42 -28.80 -6.23
CA VAL A 174 8.90 -27.75 -5.34
C VAL A 174 9.58 -26.40 -5.61
N PRO A 175 10.93 -26.29 -5.64
CA PRO A 175 11.60 -25.02 -5.94
C PRO A 175 11.17 -24.38 -7.26
N ALA A 176 10.96 -25.17 -8.31
CA ALA A 176 10.51 -24.65 -9.60
C ALA A 176 9.08 -24.09 -9.55
N ARG A 177 8.16 -24.72 -8.81
CA ARG A 177 6.81 -24.19 -8.61
C ARG A 177 6.79 -22.93 -7.77
N THR A 178 7.63 -22.87 -6.75
CA THR A 178 7.75 -21.66 -5.93
C THR A 178 8.34 -20.49 -6.73
N THR A 179 9.38 -20.76 -7.53
CA THR A 179 9.95 -19.75 -8.44
C THR A 179 8.93 -19.31 -9.50
N LEU A 180 8.11 -20.25 -10.01
CA LEU A 180 7.00 -19.94 -10.91
C LEU A 180 5.99 -19.01 -10.25
N ALA A 181 5.59 -19.28 -9.00
CA ALA A 181 4.65 -18.43 -8.27
C ALA A 181 5.16 -16.99 -8.12
N LEU A 182 6.42 -16.80 -7.71
CA LEU A 182 7.03 -15.47 -7.61
C LEU A 182 7.12 -14.77 -8.97
N ALA A 183 7.55 -15.48 -10.03
CA ALA A 183 7.62 -14.91 -11.37
C ALA A 183 6.23 -14.54 -11.94
N LEU A 184 5.18 -15.29 -11.57
CA LEU A 184 3.80 -14.96 -11.93
C LEU A 184 3.32 -13.69 -11.21
N LEU A 185 3.72 -13.48 -9.94
CA LEU A 185 3.45 -12.23 -9.22
C LEU A 185 4.11 -11.03 -9.90
N ASP A 186 5.40 -11.15 -10.24
CA ASP A 186 6.13 -10.10 -10.95
C ASP A 186 5.52 -9.78 -12.32
N ALA A 187 4.90 -10.78 -12.96
CA ALA A 187 4.16 -10.63 -14.22
C ALA A 187 2.71 -10.12 -14.04
N GLY A 188 2.23 -9.91 -12.81
CA GLY A 188 0.86 -9.51 -12.50
C GLY A 188 -0.20 -10.60 -12.69
N ARG A 189 0.20 -11.87 -12.84
CA ARG A 189 -0.68 -13.04 -13.02
C ARG A 189 -1.00 -13.67 -11.66
N ILE A 190 -1.67 -12.89 -10.82
CA ILE A 190 -1.76 -13.15 -9.37
C ILE A 190 -2.52 -14.45 -9.02
N ASP A 191 -3.63 -14.74 -9.71
CA ASP A 191 -4.40 -15.97 -9.46
C ASP A 191 -3.58 -17.23 -9.78
N GLU A 192 -2.86 -17.22 -10.91
CA GLU A 192 -1.98 -18.33 -11.29
C GLU A 192 -0.81 -18.47 -10.31
N ALA A 193 -0.31 -17.37 -9.75
CA ALA A 193 0.71 -17.41 -8.71
C ALA A 193 0.21 -18.10 -7.44
N LEU A 194 -1.02 -17.82 -7.03
CA LEU A 194 -1.66 -18.46 -5.88
C LEU A 194 -1.82 -19.97 -6.11
N GLU A 195 -2.23 -20.39 -7.31
CA GLU A 195 -2.32 -21.80 -7.68
C GLU A 195 -0.96 -22.49 -7.68
N ALA A 196 0.07 -21.85 -8.26
CA ALA A 196 1.43 -22.40 -8.31
C ALA A 196 2.03 -22.57 -6.90
N ALA A 197 1.83 -21.60 -6.01
CA ALA A 197 2.25 -21.68 -4.62
C ALA A 197 1.50 -22.78 -3.85
N GLY A 198 0.17 -22.88 -4.04
CA GLY A 198 -0.63 -23.97 -3.47
C GLY A 198 -0.18 -25.36 -3.95
N GLY A 199 0.18 -25.49 -5.22
CA GLY A 199 0.76 -26.71 -5.79
C GLY A 199 2.13 -27.07 -5.22
N ALA A 200 2.97 -26.08 -4.90
CA ALA A 200 4.24 -26.30 -4.23
C ALA A 200 4.03 -26.81 -2.79
N ILE A 201 3.11 -26.20 -2.03
CA ILE A 201 2.75 -26.62 -0.66
C ILE A 201 2.15 -28.03 -0.65
N ALA A 202 1.33 -28.37 -1.65
CA ALA A 202 0.73 -29.71 -1.75
C ALA A 202 1.78 -30.81 -1.98
N LEU A 203 2.94 -30.48 -2.57
CA LEU A 203 4.06 -31.39 -2.75
C LEU A 203 4.95 -31.44 -1.50
N ASP A 204 5.17 -30.30 -0.86
CA ASP A 204 5.93 -30.18 0.39
C ASP A 204 5.38 -29.06 1.28
N ALA A 205 4.65 -29.45 2.33
CA ALA A 205 4.09 -28.52 3.30
C ALA A 205 5.16 -27.87 4.20
N GLY A 206 6.39 -28.39 4.22
CA GLY A 206 7.53 -27.82 4.96
C GLY A 206 8.30 -26.74 4.19
N SER A 207 7.88 -26.38 2.97
CA SER A 207 8.56 -25.37 2.17
C SER A 207 8.19 -23.94 2.61
N ALA A 208 9.09 -23.30 3.37
CA ALA A 208 8.93 -21.90 3.77
C ALA A 208 8.79 -20.95 2.56
N ASP A 209 9.56 -21.18 1.49
CA ASP A 209 9.48 -20.39 0.25
C ASP A 209 8.07 -20.46 -0.38
N ALA A 210 7.43 -21.63 -0.36
CA ALA A 210 6.12 -21.83 -0.98
C ALA A 210 5.02 -21.12 -0.18
N TRP A 211 5.09 -21.19 1.15
CA TRP A 211 4.21 -20.43 2.04
C TRP A 211 4.39 -18.93 1.90
N PHE A 212 5.64 -18.47 1.78
CA PHE A 212 5.96 -17.08 1.49
C PHE A 212 5.33 -16.60 0.16
N ALA A 213 5.53 -17.35 -0.93
CA ALA A 213 4.94 -17.02 -2.23
C ALA A 213 3.40 -16.99 -2.20
N LYS A 214 2.77 -17.91 -1.46
CA LYS A 214 1.32 -17.90 -1.24
C LYS A 214 0.88 -16.63 -0.51
N GLY A 215 1.60 -16.25 0.55
CA GLY A 215 1.37 -15.03 1.31
C GLY A 215 1.42 -13.76 0.46
N CYS A 216 2.47 -13.61 -0.35
CA CYS A 216 2.61 -12.48 -1.28
C CYS A 216 1.47 -12.44 -2.32
N ALA A 217 1.04 -13.60 -2.84
CA ALA A 217 -0.10 -13.67 -3.75
C ALA A 217 -1.41 -13.23 -3.09
N LEU A 218 -1.65 -13.63 -1.84
CA LEU A 218 -2.84 -13.24 -1.09
C LEU A 218 -2.86 -11.74 -0.76
N LEU A 219 -1.71 -11.14 -0.44
CA LEU A 219 -1.59 -9.68 -0.30
C LEU A 219 -1.93 -8.96 -1.62
N ALA A 220 -1.39 -9.44 -2.74
CA ALA A 220 -1.70 -8.87 -4.05
C ALA A 220 -3.18 -9.01 -4.45
N LEU A 221 -3.90 -9.98 -3.87
CA LEU A 221 -5.35 -10.14 -4.02
C LEU A 221 -6.17 -9.36 -2.97
N SER A 222 -5.54 -8.54 -2.13
CA SER A 222 -6.16 -7.83 -1.01
C SER A 222 -6.91 -8.77 -0.05
N ARG A 223 -6.30 -9.93 0.26
CA ARG A 223 -6.78 -10.91 1.25
C ARG A 223 -5.81 -10.98 2.45
N PRO A 224 -5.65 -9.88 3.23
CA PRO A 224 -4.59 -9.76 4.21
C PRO A 224 -4.70 -10.75 5.38
N ALA A 225 -5.92 -11.17 5.76
CA ALA A 225 -6.11 -12.17 6.82
C ALA A 225 -5.52 -13.53 6.45
N GLU A 226 -5.87 -14.05 5.27
CA GLU A 226 -5.33 -15.32 4.78
C GLU A 226 -3.84 -15.20 4.43
N ALA A 227 -3.39 -14.00 3.99
CA ALA A 227 -1.99 -13.74 3.76
C ALA A 227 -1.19 -13.83 5.07
N ALA A 228 -1.69 -13.25 6.17
CA ALA A 228 -1.06 -13.33 7.47
C ALA A 228 -0.90 -14.79 7.91
N GLU A 229 -1.96 -15.61 7.81
CA GLU A 229 -1.88 -17.05 8.14
C GLU A 229 -0.79 -17.80 7.33
N ALA A 230 -0.72 -17.55 6.01
CA ALA A 230 0.29 -18.18 5.15
C ALA A 230 1.72 -17.70 5.48
N LEU A 231 1.88 -16.41 5.79
CA LEU A 231 3.18 -15.81 6.10
C LEU A 231 3.67 -16.20 7.50
N GLU A 232 2.77 -16.43 8.45
CA GLU A 232 3.09 -17.03 9.75
C GLU A 232 3.66 -18.43 9.59
N GLN A 233 3.11 -19.25 8.69
CA GLN A 233 3.72 -20.56 8.38
C GLN A 233 5.11 -20.40 7.77
N ALA A 234 5.31 -19.44 6.87
CA ALA A 234 6.62 -19.17 6.29
C ALA A 234 7.66 -18.78 7.35
N VAL A 235 7.30 -17.87 8.27
CA VAL A 235 8.16 -17.43 9.38
C VAL A 235 8.39 -18.55 10.40
N ALA A 236 7.39 -19.39 10.68
CA ALA A 236 7.55 -20.52 11.59
C ALA A 236 8.53 -21.57 11.05
N LEU A 237 8.56 -21.78 9.74
CA LEU A 237 9.47 -22.70 9.07
C LEU A 237 10.88 -22.11 8.86
N ASP A 238 10.97 -20.80 8.63
CA ASP A 238 12.23 -20.06 8.42
C ASP A 238 12.18 -18.67 9.10
N PRO A 239 12.55 -18.58 10.40
CA PRO A 239 12.49 -17.34 11.17
C PRO A 239 13.51 -16.26 10.75
N GLU A 240 14.52 -16.61 9.95
CA GLU A 240 15.57 -15.68 9.53
C GLU A 240 15.24 -14.99 8.20
N ARG A 241 14.06 -15.26 7.65
CA ARG A 241 13.63 -14.70 6.37
C ARG A 241 13.06 -13.29 6.48
N GLY A 242 13.92 -12.29 6.29
CA GLY A 242 13.54 -10.87 6.33
C GLY A 242 12.35 -10.51 5.40
N GLY A 243 12.31 -11.06 4.18
CA GLY A 243 11.20 -10.83 3.24
C GLY A 243 9.83 -11.33 3.72
N ALA A 244 9.79 -12.45 4.45
CA ALA A 244 8.54 -12.95 5.04
C ALA A 244 8.08 -12.09 6.21
N HIS A 245 9.00 -11.64 7.07
CA HIS A 245 8.69 -10.67 8.12
C HIS A 245 8.16 -9.34 7.55
N LEU A 246 8.76 -8.82 6.48
CA LEU A 246 8.26 -7.64 5.77
C LEU A 246 6.82 -7.84 5.29
N SER A 247 6.57 -8.93 4.57
CA SER A 247 5.25 -9.22 4.01
C SER A 247 4.21 -9.44 5.12
N LEU A 248 4.57 -10.13 6.21
CA LEU A 248 3.67 -10.37 7.34
C LEU A 248 3.33 -9.07 8.06
N GLY A 249 4.33 -8.20 8.26
CA GLY A 249 4.13 -6.87 8.80
C GLY A 249 3.20 -6.01 7.95
N ASN A 250 3.31 -6.08 6.62
CA ASN A 250 2.39 -5.43 5.69
C ASN A 250 0.97 -6.02 5.78
N ALA A 251 0.82 -7.34 5.91
CA ALA A 251 -0.49 -7.98 6.11
C ALA A 251 -1.17 -7.47 7.39
N TYR A 252 -0.44 -7.43 8.50
CA TYR A 252 -0.95 -6.87 9.75
C TYR A 252 -1.24 -5.37 9.67
N ALA A 253 -0.46 -4.62 8.88
CA ALA A 253 -0.70 -3.20 8.64
C ALA A 253 -2.00 -2.94 7.87
N GLU A 254 -2.43 -3.84 6.98
CA GLU A 254 -3.72 -3.81 6.28
C GLU A 254 -4.88 -4.27 7.16
N LEU A 255 -4.63 -5.17 8.12
CA LEU A 255 -5.59 -5.60 9.13
C LEU A 255 -5.76 -4.60 10.29
N GLU A 256 -5.09 -3.44 10.21
CA GLU A 256 -5.07 -2.41 11.27
C GLU A 256 -4.51 -2.90 12.61
N GLN A 257 -3.77 -4.02 12.60
CA GLN A 257 -3.12 -4.59 13.78
C GLN A 257 -1.72 -3.99 13.95
N ALA A 258 -1.68 -2.71 14.32
CA ALA A 258 -0.47 -1.89 14.33
C ALA A 258 0.69 -2.49 15.15
N ASN A 259 0.42 -3.07 16.32
CA ASN A 259 1.46 -3.63 17.18
C ASN A 259 2.20 -4.80 16.51
N LEU A 260 1.46 -5.74 15.92
CA LEU A 260 2.03 -6.89 15.22
C LEU A 260 2.75 -6.45 13.94
N ALA A 261 2.21 -5.45 13.23
CA ALA A 261 2.88 -4.86 12.08
C ALA A 261 4.25 -4.27 12.45
N VAL A 262 4.34 -3.48 13.53
CA VAL A 262 5.60 -2.91 14.02
C VAL A 262 6.58 -4.02 14.43
N GLU A 263 6.12 -5.06 15.12
CA GLU A 263 6.95 -6.19 15.53
C GLU A 263 7.63 -6.88 14.34
N HIS A 264 6.85 -7.32 13.35
CA HIS A 264 7.40 -8.03 12.20
C HIS A 264 8.23 -7.12 11.28
N LEU A 265 7.83 -5.86 11.08
CA LEU A 265 8.64 -4.91 10.30
C LEU A 265 9.96 -4.56 11.00
N SER A 266 9.97 -4.47 12.33
CA SER A 266 11.21 -4.28 13.12
C SER A 266 12.13 -5.49 13.01
N GLN A 267 11.58 -6.71 12.99
CA GLN A 267 12.34 -7.92 12.76
C GLN A 267 12.90 -7.97 11.33
N ALA A 268 12.13 -7.55 10.33
CA ALA A 268 12.59 -7.48 8.94
C ALA A 268 13.82 -6.56 8.77
N VAL A 269 13.80 -5.36 9.35
CA VAL A 269 14.95 -4.43 9.31
C VAL A 269 16.13 -4.92 10.16
N THR A 270 15.88 -5.72 11.20
CA THR A 270 16.94 -6.34 12.02
C THR A 270 17.67 -7.45 11.25
N LEU A 271 16.92 -8.27 10.53
CA LEU A 271 17.46 -9.37 9.71
C LEU A 271 18.18 -8.83 8.46
N ASP A 272 17.62 -7.81 7.83
CA ASP A 272 18.22 -7.14 6.67
C ASP A 272 18.12 -5.61 6.80
N PRO A 273 19.17 -4.96 7.34
CA PRO A 273 19.23 -3.51 7.44
C PRO A 273 19.29 -2.78 6.09
N SER A 274 19.45 -3.48 4.97
CA SER A 274 19.43 -2.89 3.62
C SER A 274 18.05 -2.94 2.95
N LEU A 275 17.08 -3.63 3.57
CA LEU A 275 15.73 -3.82 3.04
C LEU A 275 14.92 -2.51 3.15
N LYS A 276 15.06 -1.65 2.15
CA LYS A 276 14.42 -0.32 2.06
C LYS A 276 12.89 -0.38 2.17
N GLU A 277 12.26 -1.42 1.62
CA GLU A 277 10.81 -1.64 1.70
C GLU A 277 10.35 -1.82 3.15
N ALA A 278 11.12 -2.52 3.98
CA ALA A 278 10.81 -2.67 5.39
C ALA A 278 10.96 -1.35 6.16
N HIS A 279 11.96 -0.53 5.84
CA HIS A 279 12.10 0.81 6.42
C HIS A 279 10.92 1.71 6.06
N ALA A 280 10.51 1.74 4.78
CA ALA A 280 9.38 2.55 4.34
C ALA A 280 8.05 2.09 4.97
N SER A 281 7.79 0.78 4.98
CA SER A 281 6.59 0.21 5.62
C SER A 281 6.56 0.48 7.12
N LEU A 282 7.69 0.31 7.81
CA LEU A 282 7.78 0.61 9.26
C LEU A 282 7.54 2.10 9.53
N GLY A 283 8.10 2.97 8.69
CA GLY A 283 7.83 4.41 8.72
C GLY A 283 6.34 4.73 8.58
N SER A 284 5.64 4.10 7.61
CA SER A 284 4.20 4.28 7.41
C SER A 284 3.39 3.84 8.63
N VAL A 285 3.70 2.66 9.21
CA VAL A 285 2.97 2.15 10.37
C VAL A 285 3.21 3.03 11.60
N LEU A 286 4.46 3.40 11.89
CA LEU A 286 4.80 4.26 13.02
C LEU A 286 4.15 5.64 12.92
N TYR A 287 4.08 6.21 11.71
CA TYR A 287 3.39 7.48 11.51
C TYR A 287 1.90 7.38 11.86
N ARG A 288 1.22 6.30 11.43
CA ARG A 288 -0.19 6.04 11.81
C ARG A 288 -0.37 5.81 13.32
N CYS A 289 0.64 5.30 14.01
CA CYS A 289 0.65 5.16 15.47
C CYS A 289 0.93 6.47 16.23
N GLY A 290 1.21 7.59 15.52
CA GLY A 290 1.57 8.87 16.14
C GLY A 290 3.06 9.00 16.49
N GLU A 291 3.89 8.00 16.17
CA GLU A 291 5.33 8.00 16.44
C GLU A 291 6.13 8.71 15.34
N ALA A 292 5.75 9.96 15.04
CA ALA A 292 6.21 10.69 13.86
C ALA A 292 7.74 10.88 13.77
N ALA A 293 8.43 11.02 14.91
CA ALA A 293 9.89 11.18 14.93
C ALA A 293 10.63 9.89 14.53
N MET A 294 10.14 8.73 14.99
CA MET A 294 10.68 7.43 14.58
C MET A 294 10.31 7.15 13.12
N ALA A 295 9.07 7.44 12.72
CA ALA A 295 8.61 7.28 11.36
C ALA A 295 9.50 8.04 10.35
N GLU A 296 9.81 9.30 10.64
CA GLU A 296 10.71 10.13 9.84
C GLU A 296 12.11 9.49 9.72
N SER A 297 12.67 9.00 10.83
CA SER A 297 13.98 8.34 10.83
C SER A 297 14.01 7.13 9.89
N TYR A 298 12.98 6.28 9.93
CA TYR A 298 12.88 5.13 9.04
C TYR A 298 12.63 5.52 7.58
N CYS A 299 11.88 6.59 7.32
CA CYS A 299 11.74 7.12 5.95
C CYS A 299 13.07 7.61 5.39
N TRP A 300 13.91 8.27 6.20
CA TRP A 300 15.25 8.68 5.76
C TRP A 300 16.18 7.50 5.52
N LEU A 301 16.09 6.43 6.33
CA LEU A 301 16.84 5.18 6.07
C LEU A 301 16.41 4.54 4.74
N ALA A 302 15.10 4.52 4.45
CA ALA A 302 14.59 4.05 3.16
C ALA A 302 15.14 4.90 2.00
N LEU A 303 15.13 6.23 2.12
CA LEU A 303 15.66 7.15 1.10
C LEU A 303 17.19 7.14 0.98
N ALA A 304 17.91 6.75 2.02
CA ALA A 304 19.36 6.55 1.94
C ALA A 304 19.72 5.33 1.08
N ALA A 305 18.88 4.28 1.11
CA ALA A 305 19.03 3.10 0.27
C ALA A 305 18.46 3.30 -1.15
N ASP A 306 17.35 4.02 -1.28
CA ASP A 306 16.73 4.38 -2.55
C ASP A 306 16.14 5.79 -2.49
N PRO A 307 16.86 6.80 -3.01
CA PRO A 307 16.43 8.20 -2.99
C PRO A 307 15.10 8.49 -3.70
N ASP A 308 14.58 7.51 -4.45
CA ASP A 308 13.42 7.68 -5.30
C ASP A 308 12.18 6.94 -4.78
N MET A 309 12.26 6.43 -3.55
CA MET A 309 11.20 5.64 -2.95
C MET A 309 9.95 6.47 -2.64
N THR A 310 8.93 6.32 -3.48
CA THR A 310 7.67 7.09 -3.42
C THR A 310 6.99 7.01 -2.05
N VAL A 311 6.89 5.83 -1.44
CA VAL A 311 6.21 5.64 -0.15
C VAL A 311 6.91 6.44 0.97
N ALA A 312 8.25 6.44 1.00
CA ALA A 312 9.00 7.21 1.98
C ALA A 312 8.82 8.72 1.79
N HIS A 313 8.81 9.20 0.54
CA HIS A 313 8.46 10.60 0.24
C HIS A 313 7.02 10.95 0.64
N GLN A 314 6.05 10.05 0.43
CA GLN A 314 4.65 10.28 0.86
C GLN A 314 4.55 10.44 2.38
N ASN A 315 5.21 9.56 3.14
CA ASN A 315 5.23 9.64 4.60
C ASN A 315 5.90 10.94 5.08
N LEU A 316 7.06 11.31 4.53
CA LEU A 316 7.74 12.57 4.88
C LEU A 316 6.89 13.79 4.52
N ALA A 317 6.21 13.77 3.37
CA ALA A 317 5.29 14.83 3.01
C ALA A 317 4.17 15.01 4.04
N ALA A 318 3.59 13.91 4.54
CA ALA A 318 2.57 13.93 5.57
C ALA A 318 3.12 14.43 6.92
N ILE A 319 4.27 13.90 7.35
CA ILE A 319 4.95 14.32 8.60
C ILE A 319 5.28 15.82 8.60
N HIS A 320 5.84 16.33 7.50
CA HIS A 320 6.16 17.75 7.37
C HIS A 320 4.88 18.62 7.30
N ALA A 321 3.82 18.14 6.65
CA ALA A 321 2.55 18.85 6.59
C ALA A 321 1.93 19.00 8.00
N ASP A 322 1.97 17.94 8.82
CA ASP A 322 1.46 17.95 10.20
C ASP A 322 2.24 18.91 11.10
N ARG A 323 3.54 19.09 10.84
CA ARG A 323 4.39 20.08 11.53
C ARG A 323 4.25 21.51 11.00
N GLY A 324 3.44 21.73 9.95
CA GLY A 324 3.29 23.04 9.31
C GLY A 324 4.44 23.42 8.37
N GLU A 325 5.34 22.50 8.06
CA GLU A 325 6.53 22.69 7.22
C GLU A 325 6.17 22.55 5.73
N GLN A 326 5.33 23.48 5.24
CA GLN A 326 4.67 23.37 3.93
C GLN A 326 5.65 23.31 2.74
N ALA A 327 6.84 23.92 2.85
CA ALA A 327 7.85 23.87 1.79
C ALA A 327 8.46 22.47 1.66
N GLN A 328 8.79 21.84 2.79
CA GLN A 328 9.31 20.48 2.87
C GLN A 328 8.24 19.48 2.43
N ALA A 329 7.00 19.65 2.91
CA ALA A 329 5.88 18.80 2.51
C ALA A 329 5.71 18.80 0.98
N ARG A 330 5.69 19.98 0.35
CA ARG A 330 5.63 20.12 -1.12
C ARG A 330 6.83 19.48 -1.83
N HIS A 331 8.04 19.66 -1.32
CA HIS A 331 9.24 19.03 -1.90
C HIS A 331 9.12 17.51 -1.94
N HIS A 332 8.67 16.87 -0.85
CA HIS A 332 8.51 15.44 -0.81
C HIS A 332 7.33 14.95 -1.69
N ARG A 333 6.22 15.70 -1.80
CA ARG A 333 5.14 15.41 -2.75
C ARG A 333 5.64 15.42 -4.20
N ASP A 334 6.42 16.45 -4.56
CA ASP A 334 7.04 16.57 -5.87
C ASP A 334 7.90 15.34 -6.21
N MET A 335 8.71 14.89 -5.27
CA MET A 335 9.56 13.70 -5.44
C MET A 335 8.75 12.41 -5.57
N ALA A 336 7.68 12.26 -4.78
CA ALA A 336 6.79 11.11 -4.84
C ALA A 336 6.07 11.01 -6.19
N TYR A 337 5.45 12.10 -6.64
CA TYR A 337 4.43 12.04 -7.70
C TYR A 337 4.93 12.40 -9.10
N ARG A 338 6.02 13.15 -9.27
CA ARG A 338 6.56 13.46 -10.62
C ARG A 338 6.97 12.19 -11.40
N ARG A 339 7.41 11.16 -10.69
CA ARG A 339 7.82 9.87 -11.27
C ARG A 339 6.61 8.97 -11.52
N GLN A 340 5.81 8.77 -10.48
CA GLN A 340 4.60 7.97 -10.49
C GLN A 340 3.44 8.80 -9.95
N ASN A 341 2.60 9.30 -10.86
CA ASN A 341 1.40 10.06 -10.56
C ASN A 341 0.11 9.24 -10.73
N LEU A 342 0.22 8.00 -11.22
CA LEU A 342 -0.91 7.10 -11.45
C LEU A 342 -0.70 5.82 -10.62
N PHE A 343 -1.63 5.58 -9.70
CA PHE A 343 -1.63 4.41 -8.83
C PHE A 343 -2.85 3.56 -9.13
N MET A 344 -2.62 2.28 -9.43
CA MET A 344 -3.69 1.34 -9.73
C MET A 344 -3.94 0.45 -8.53
N GLU A 345 -5.19 0.35 -8.13
CA GLU A 345 -5.67 -0.65 -7.17
C GLU A 345 -6.57 -1.61 -7.94
N THR A 346 -6.14 -2.86 -8.03
CA THR A 346 -6.84 -3.91 -8.76
C THR A 346 -7.91 -4.55 -7.90
N ALA A 347 -9.05 -4.86 -8.51
CA ALA A 347 -10.07 -5.72 -7.92
C ALA A 347 -10.16 -6.99 -8.81
N PRO A 348 -9.91 -8.21 -8.28
CA PRO A 348 -9.92 -9.45 -9.06
C PRO A 348 -11.23 -9.66 -9.83
N HIS A 349 -12.35 -9.20 -9.27
CA HIS A 349 -13.68 -9.23 -9.88
C HIS A 349 -14.31 -7.83 -9.89
N ALA A 350 -13.64 -6.88 -10.55
CA ALA A 350 -14.13 -5.52 -10.67
C ALA A 350 -15.47 -5.43 -11.42
N GLU A 351 -16.46 -4.79 -10.81
CA GLU A 351 -17.73 -4.42 -11.46
C GLU A 351 -17.56 -3.28 -12.45
N ALA A 352 -16.61 -2.37 -12.17
CA ALA A 352 -16.21 -1.28 -13.04
C ALA A 352 -14.79 -0.79 -12.71
N SER A 353 -14.18 -0.09 -13.67
CA SER A 353 -12.91 0.61 -13.55
C SER A 353 -13.14 2.13 -13.48
N VAL A 354 -12.67 2.76 -12.40
CA VAL A 354 -12.86 4.19 -12.13
C VAL A 354 -11.52 4.92 -12.17
N LEU A 355 -11.40 5.88 -13.10
CA LEU A 355 -10.32 6.86 -13.07
C LEU A 355 -10.66 7.96 -12.06
N ILE A 356 -9.81 8.14 -11.06
CA ILE A 356 -10.02 9.08 -9.97
C ILE A 356 -9.09 10.28 -10.20
N LEU A 357 -9.66 11.47 -10.43
CA LEU A 357 -8.91 12.72 -10.46
C LEU A 357 -8.70 13.17 -9.01
N THR A 358 -7.45 13.17 -8.55
CA THR A 358 -7.09 13.47 -7.16
C THR A 358 -5.98 14.52 -7.13
N THR A 359 -5.86 15.22 -5.99
CA THR A 359 -4.72 16.08 -5.67
C THR A 359 -3.84 15.44 -4.59
N SER A 360 -2.57 15.82 -4.55
CA SER A 360 -1.62 15.47 -3.48
C SER A 360 -1.77 16.34 -2.23
N GLU A 361 -2.57 17.40 -2.35
CA GLU A 361 -2.98 18.29 -1.26
C GLU A 361 -4.24 17.76 -0.54
N SER A 362 -4.72 18.51 0.46
CA SER A 362 -6.02 18.25 1.10
C SER A 362 -7.20 18.66 0.19
N GLY A 363 -8.42 18.34 0.62
CA GLY A 363 -9.65 18.70 -0.12
C GLY A 363 -10.14 17.61 -1.08
N ASN A 364 -9.60 16.40 -0.99
CA ASN A 364 -10.14 15.25 -1.71
C ASN A 364 -11.37 14.65 -1.00
N ILE A 365 -12.33 14.13 -1.76
CA ILE A 365 -13.44 13.33 -1.24
C ILE A 365 -12.89 11.98 -0.74
N PRO A 366 -13.18 11.59 0.52
CA PRO A 366 -12.86 10.26 1.03
C PRO A 366 -13.64 9.18 0.26
N HIS A 367 -12.99 8.54 -0.71
CA HIS A 367 -13.68 7.67 -1.67
C HIS A 367 -13.59 6.19 -1.32
N LYS A 368 -12.73 5.77 -0.38
CA LYS A 368 -12.45 4.35 -0.13
C LYS A 368 -13.69 3.54 0.26
N HIS A 369 -14.57 4.12 1.09
CA HIS A 369 -15.82 3.49 1.51
C HIS A 369 -16.88 3.51 0.39
N LEU A 370 -16.93 4.59 -0.40
CA LEU A 370 -17.83 4.73 -1.54
C LEU A 370 -17.48 3.76 -2.69
N LEU A 371 -16.17 3.53 -2.90
CA LEU A 371 -15.58 2.72 -3.96
C LEU A 371 -14.70 1.61 -3.35
N PRO A 372 -15.25 0.58 -2.69
CA PRO A 372 -14.42 -0.45 -2.06
C PRO A 372 -13.57 -1.22 -3.10
N ALA A 373 -12.29 -1.45 -2.78
CA ALA A 373 -11.35 -2.14 -3.66
C ALA A 373 -11.72 -3.60 -3.94
N SER A 374 -12.63 -4.19 -3.16
CA SER A 374 -13.19 -5.51 -3.42
C SER A 374 -14.13 -5.55 -4.64
N ARG A 375 -14.65 -4.39 -5.08
CA ARG A 375 -15.67 -4.30 -6.16
C ARG A 375 -15.24 -3.40 -7.31
N TYR A 376 -14.33 -2.45 -7.10
CA TYR A 376 -13.96 -1.48 -8.12
C TYR A 376 -12.46 -1.44 -8.33
N LYS A 377 -12.04 -1.46 -9.59
CA LYS A 377 -10.66 -1.11 -9.95
C LYS A 377 -10.51 0.40 -9.87
N ARG A 378 -9.61 0.90 -9.01
CA ARG A 378 -9.38 2.33 -8.81
C ARG A 378 -8.08 2.76 -9.47
N MET A 379 -8.09 3.90 -10.15
CA MET A 379 -6.90 4.51 -10.75
C MET A 379 -6.75 5.93 -10.21
N ASN A 380 -5.99 6.09 -9.13
CA ASN A 380 -5.74 7.39 -8.53
C ASN A 380 -4.72 8.15 -9.37
N TRP A 381 -5.17 9.20 -10.05
CA TRP A 381 -4.33 10.05 -10.89
C TRP A 381 -4.15 11.42 -10.23
N PHE A 382 -2.95 11.65 -9.70
CA PHE A 382 -2.50 12.92 -9.14
C PHE A 382 -2.28 13.91 -10.29
N ILE A 383 -3.36 14.58 -10.67
CA ILE A 383 -3.49 15.20 -11.99
C ILE A 383 -2.62 16.45 -12.16
N GLU A 384 -2.26 17.13 -11.07
CA GLU A 384 -1.31 18.26 -11.10
C GLU A 384 0.10 17.84 -11.52
N TYR A 385 0.42 16.54 -11.44
CA TYR A 385 1.68 15.97 -11.93
C TYR A 385 1.54 15.28 -13.29
N ALA A 386 0.39 15.40 -13.96
CA ALA A 386 0.16 14.79 -15.27
C ALA A 386 1.24 15.22 -16.28
N ARG A 387 1.83 14.24 -16.98
CA ARG A 387 2.79 14.50 -18.06
C ARG A 387 2.06 14.87 -19.35
N ASP A 388 2.72 15.65 -20.20
CA ASP A 388 2.19 15.98 -21.53
C ASP A 388 1.84 14.70 -22.31
N GLY A 389 0.60 14.64 -22.81
CA GLY A 389 0.09 13.49 -23.56
C GLY A 389 -0.27 12.25 -22.73
N GLN A 390 -0.05 12.25 -21.41
CA GLN A 390 -0.32 11.09 -20.55
C GLN A 390 -1.79 10.63 -20.61
N ALA A 391 -2.72 11.57 -20.79
CA ALA A 391 -4.15 11.27 -20.94
C ALA A 391 -4.43 10.22 -22.03
N ALA A 392 -3.65 10.22 -23.11
CA ALA A 392 -3.81 9.29 -24.24
C ALA A 392 -3.33 7.86 -23.92
N THR A 393 -2.52 7.70 -22.89
CA THR A 393 -1.94 6.40 -22.47
C THR A 393 -2.55 5.87 -21.18
N LEU A 394 -3.62 6.50 -20.68
CA LEU A 394 -4.29 6.03 -19.47
C LEU A 394 -4.85 4.61 -19.70
N PRO A 395 -4.80 3.73 -18.69
CA PRO A 395 -5.46 2.43 -18.77
C PRO A 395 -6.97 2.60 -19.07
N ALA A 396 -7.54 1.61 -19.75
CA ALA A 396 -8.96 1.60 -20.05
C ALA A 396 -9.79 1.67 -18.75
N HIS A 397 -10.72 2.62 -18.71
CA HIS A 397 -11.60 2.87 -17.58
C HIS A 397 -13.02 3.17 -18.07
N ASP A 398 -14.01 2.91 -17.23
CA ASP A 398 -15.42 3.03 -17.58
C ASP A 398 -15.94 4.44 -17.29
N MET A 399 -15.42 5.10 -16.25
CA MET A 399 -15.84 6.43 -15.82
C MET A 399 -14.72 7.21 -15.15
N VAL A 400 -14.95 8.51 -14.97
CA VAL A 400 -14.08 9.45 -14.26
C VAL A 400 -14.81 9.95 -13.02
N PHE A 401 -14.16 9.88 -11.85
CA PHE A 401 -14.63 10.52 -10.63
C PHE A 401 -13.68 11.63 -10.23
N ASN A 402 -14.14 12.88 -10.29
CA ASN A 402 -13.41 14.00 -9.73
C ASN A 402 -13.62 14.04 -8.21
N ILE A 403 -12.60 13.63 -7.46
CA ILE A 403 -12.62 13.71 -6.00
C ILE A 403 -11.97 14.99 -5.49
N ILE A 404 -11.46 15.87 -6.34
CA ILE A 404 -10.99 17.19 -5.91
C ILE A 404 -12.23 18.02 -5.59
N GLY A 405 -12.61 18.01 -4.31
CA GLY A 405 -13.91 18.50 -3.87
C GLY A 405 -13.87 19.88 -3.22
N ASP A 406 -12.71 20.35 -2.76
CA ASP A 406 -12.57 21.67 -2.14
C ASP A 406 -12.12 22.70 -3.19
N PRO A 407 -12.99 23.64 -3.58
CA PRO A 407 -12.65 24.68 -4.54
C PRO A 407 -11.47 25.56 -4.10
N ASP A 408 -11.23 25.71 -2.80
CA ASP A 408 -10.16 26.55 -2.27
C ASP A 408 -8.77 25.95 -2.43
N LEU A 409 -8.70 24.64 -2.61
CA LEU A 409 -7.45 23.87 -2.69
C LEU A 409 -7.21 23.29 -4.10
N SER A 410 -8.10 23.57 -5.05
CA SER A 410 -8.09 23.03 -6.42
C SER A 410 -7.18 23.76 -7.41
N ALA A 411 -6.63 24.93 -7.06
CA ALA A 411 -5.91 25.78 -8.00
C ALA A 411 -4.72 25.09 -8.70
N ALA A 412 -4.03 24.16 -8.02
CA ALA A 412 -2.91 23.41 -8.61
C ALA A 412 -3.34 22.40 -9.68
N THR A 413 -4.61 21.97 -9.67
CA THR A 413 -5.13 20.93 -10.58
C THR A 413 -5.96 21.50 -11.72
N ASP A 414 -6.53 22.70 -11.58
CA ASP A 414 -7.48 23.31 -12.53
C ASP A 414 -7.07 23.19 -14.01
N ALA A 415 -5.84 23.58 -14.35
CA ALA A 415 -5.37 23.56 -15.74
C ALA A 415 -5.26 22.14 -16.30
N ALA A 416 -4.77 21.21 -15.49
CA ALA A 416 -4.59 19.81 -15.89
C ALA A 416 -5.94 19.09 -16.02
N VAL A 417 -6.87 19.33 -15.08
CA VAL A 417 -8.25 18.83 -15.14
C VAL A 417 -8.96 19.37 -16.37
N ALA A 418 -8.93 20.68 -16.61
CA ALA A 418 -9.56 21.29 -17.78
C ALA A 418 -9.00 20.70 -19.09
N SER A 419 -7.68 20.54 -19.20
CA SER A 419 -7.03 19.89 -20.34
C SER A 419 -7.53 18.46 -20.56
N PHE A 420 -7.56 17.64 -19.50
CA PHE A 420 -8.03 16.26 -19.57
C PHE A 420 -9.51 16.16 -20.00
N LEU A 421 -10.38 17.03 -19.48
CA LEU A 421 -11.80 17.03 -19.83
C LEU A 421 -12.06 17.39 -21.30
N THR A 422 -11.12 18.03 -22.01
CA THR A 422 -11.26 18.25 -23.46
C THR A 422 -11.08 16.99 -24.31
N VAL A 423 -10.40 15.96 -23.76
CA VAL A 423 -10.09 14.71 -24.48
C VAL A 423 -10.84 13.49 -23.94
N SER A 424 -11.32 13.55 -22.70
CA SER A 424 -12.10 12.46 -22.11
C SER A 424 -13.52 12.40 -22.69
N THR A 425 -13.97 11.19 -23.04
CA THR A 425 -15.35 10.93 -23.48
C THR A 425 -16.13 10.06 -22.50
N ARG A 426 -15.53 9.74 -21.34
CA ARG A 426 -16.14 8.87 -20.34
C ARG A 426 -17.09 9.67 -19.44
N PRO A 427 -18.13 9.04 -18.85
CA PRO A 427 -18.97 9.68 -17.85
C PRO A 427 -18.13 10.31 -16.73
N LEU A 428 -18.40 11.57 -16.43
CA LEU A 428 -17.73 12.35 -15.37
C LEU A 428 -18.68 12.50 -14.18
N LEU A 429 -18.20 12.11 -13.00
CA LEU A 429 -18.86 12.38 -11.72
C LEU A 429 -18.23 13.61 -11.06
N ASN A 430 -19.07 14.45 -10.47
CA ASN A 430 -18.69 15.70 -9.79
C ASN A 430 -17.90 16.65 -10.70
N ASP A 431 -18.58 17.15 -11.73
CA ASP A 431 -18.07 18.18 -12.63
C ASP A 431 -17.31 19.30 -11.87
N PRO A 432 -16.02 19.52 -12.16
CA PRO A 432 -15.20 20.54 -11.50
C PRO A 432 -15.82 21.95 -11.52
N ALA A 433 -16.56 22.32 -12.58
CA ALA A 433 -17.23 23.62 -12.64
C ALA A 433 -18.36 23.72 -11.61
N LYS A 434 -19.09 22.63 -11.37
CA LYS A 434 -20.14 22.57 -10.35
C LYS A 434 -19.54 22.54 -8.95
N VAL A 435 -18.45 21.79 -8.74
CA VAL A 435 -17.67 21.84 -7.49
C VAL A 435 -17.20 23.27 -7.21
N ALA A 436 -16.63 23.96 -8.20
CA ALA A 436 -16.19 25.35 -8.04
C ALA A 436 -17.35 26.34 -7.73
N ALA A 437 -18.60 26.00 -8.06
CA ALA A 437 -19.77 26.79 -7.70
C ALA A 437 -20.13 26.65 -6.21
N THR A 438 -19.66 25.59 -5.52
CA THR A 438 -19.91 25.37 -4.09
C THR A 438 -18.88 26.02 -3.17
N ARG A 439 -18.01 26.90 -3.70
CA ARG A 439 -17.08 27.67 -2.87
C ARG A 439 -17.85 28.52 -1.86
N ARG A 440 -17.34 28.66 -0.64
CA ARG A 440 -18.11 29.18 0.51
C ARG A 440 -18.73 30.56 0.28
N ASP A 441 -18.02 31.48 -0.36
CA ASP A 441 -18.51 32.82 -0.74
C ASP A 441 -19.59 32.82 -1.84
N ARG A 442 -19.73 31.71 -2.58
CA ARG A 442 -20.70 31.56 -3.68
C ARG A 442 -21.99 30.87 -3.25
N ILE A 443 -21.99 30.15 -2.13
CA ILE A 443 -23.17 29.45 -1.61
C ILE A 443 -24.39 30.35 -1.46
N PRO A 444 -24.29 31.59 -0.93
CA PRO A 444 -25.46 32.44 -0.80
C PRO A 444 -26.11 32.81 -2.15
N ALA A 445 -25.30 32.97 -3.19
CA ALA A 445 -25.79 33.20 -4.54
C ALA A 445 -26.38 31.92 -5.17
N LEU A 446 -25.71 30.78 -4.97
CA LEU A 446 -26.13 29.49 -5.53
C LEU A 446 -27.47 29.02 -4.97
N LEU A 447 -27.66 29.10 -3.65
CA LEU A 447 -28.88 28.67 -2.95
C LEU A 447 -29.92 29.78 -2.79
N GLY A 448 -29.60 31.00 -3.26
CA GLY A 448 -30.51 32.14 -3.20
C GLY A 448 -31.87 31.85 -3.84
N GLY A 449 -32.92 32.32 -3.18
CA GLY A 449 -34.30 32.24 -3.66
C GLY A 449 -34.98 30.87 -3.48
N LEU A 450 -34.34 29.90 -2.85
CA LEU A 450 -35.01 28.65 -2.45
C LEU A 450 -35.99 28.91 -1.29
N ASP A 451 -37.20 28.37 -1.38
CA ASP A 451 -38.20 28.52 -0.32
C ASP A 451 -37.74 27.80 0.96
N GLY A 452 -37.87 28.48 2.10
CA GLY A 452 -37.48 27.93 3.39
C GLY A 452 -35.99 27.73 3.60
N VAL A 453 -35.11 28.27 2.74
CA VAL A 453 -33.65 28.17 2.89
C VAL A 453 -33.05 29.54 3.17
N VAL A 454 -32.22 29.61 4.21
CA VAL A 454 -31.43 30.79 4.56
C VAL A 454 -29.95 30.47 4.40
N THR A 455 -29.25 31.37 3.72
CA THR A 455 -27.79 31.38 3.65
C THR A 455 -27.29 32.70 4.23
N PRO A 456 -26.36 32.68 5.20
CA PRO A 456 -25.79 33.91 5.74
C PRO A 456 -24.95 34.59 4.67
N LYS A 457 -24.78 35.91 4.77
CA LYS A 457 -23.86 36.60 3.86
C LYS A 457 -22.44 36.12 4.12
N VAL A 458 -21.74 35.71 3.06
CA VAL A 458 -20.35 35.28 3.11
C VAL A 458 -19.53 36.15 2.18
N ALA A 459 -18.35 36.58 2.64
CA ALA A 459 -17.35 37.26 1.83
C ALA A 459 -15.99 36.60 1.99
N ARG A 460 -15.19 36.65 0.93
CA ARG A 460 -13.79 36.23 0.94
C ARG A 460 -12.90 37.46 1.09
N LEU A 461 -11.97 37.43 2.03
CA LEU A 461 -10.97 38.45 2.29
C LEU A 461 -9.58 37.92 1.91
N GLU A 462 -8.89 38.65 1.05
CA GLU A 462 -7.53 38.30 0.61
C GLU A 462 -6.51 38.70 1.67
N ALA A 463 -5.49 37.84 1.90
CA ALA A 463 -4.48 38.06 2.94
C ALA A 463 -3.77 39.42 2.80
N ALA A 464 -3.43 39.81 1.57
CA ALA A 464 -2.77 41.09 1.30
C ALA A 464 -3.64 42.30 1.68
N ALA A 465 -4.96 42.22 1.45
CA ALA A 465 -5.88 43.29 1.82
C ALA A 465 -5.99 43.42 3.35
N VAL A 466 -6.12 42.28 4.04
CA VAL A 466 -6.19 42.24 5.52
C VAL A 466 -4.88 42.73 6.14
N ALA A 467 -3.72 42.38 5.59
CA ALA A 467 -2.42 42.83 6.08
C ALA A 467 -2.24 44.36 5.99
N ILE A 468 -2.85 45.01 4.99
CA ILE A 468 -2.78 46.46 4.79
C ILE A 468 -3.83 47.19 5.63
N GLY A 469 -5.08 46.72 5.59
CA GLY A 469 -6.23 47.44 6.12
C GLY A 469 -6.73 46.97 7.48
N GLY A 470 -6.25 45.83 7.99
CA GLY A 470 -6.81 45.15 9.15
C GLY A 470 -8.13 44.43 8.84
N LEU A 471 -8.53 43.49 9.71
CA LEU A 471 -9.75 42.69 9.54
C LEU A 471 -11.02 43.56 9.57
N GLY A 472 -11.17 44.42 10.57
CA GLY A 472 -12.37 45.26 10.76
C GLY A 472 -12.75 46.10 9.53
N PRO A 473 -11.84 46.95 9.01
CA PRO A 473 -12.12 47.75 7.82
C PRO A 473 -12.40 46.90 6.57
N CYS A 474 -11.73 45.75 6.41
CA CYS A 474 -12.00 44.84 5.30
C CYS A 474 -13.41 44.23 5.39
N ILE A 475 -13.86 43.84 6.59
CA ILE A 475 -15.21 43.31 6.87
C ILE A 475 -16.28 44.35 6.56
N GLU A 476 -16.07 45.60 6.97
CA GLU A 476 -16.97 46.71 6.67
C GLU A 476 -17.05 46.97 5.16
N ALA A 477 -15.92 46.93 4.45
CA ALA A 477 -15.85 47.15 3.01
C ALA A 477 -16.62 46.09 2.19
N VAL A 478 -16.66 44.84 2.66
CA VAL A 478 -17.47 43.77 2.03
C VAL A 478 -18.93 43.77 2.52
N GLY A 479 -19.26 44.65 3.46
CA GLY A 479 -20.61 44.89 3.97
C GLY A 479 -21.17 43.74 4.79
N VAL A 480 -20.34 43.02 5.54
CA VAL A 480 -20.79 42.03 6.53
C VAL A 480 -20.75 42.70 7.91
N SER A 481 -21.79 42.50 8.73
CA SER A 481 -21.90 43.14 10.04
C SER A 481 -21.70 42.14 11.17
N LEU A 482 -21.16 42.61 12.31
CA LEU A 482 -20.99 41.80 13.52
C LEU A 482 -22.36 41.37 14.11
N PRO A 483 -22.43 40.19 14.75
CA PRO A 483 -21.36 39.21 14.94
C PRO A 483 -20.98 38.46 13.65
N VAL A 484 -19.70 38.12 13.48
CA VAL A 484 -19.20 37.38 12.31
C VAL A 484 -18.33 36.19 12.69
N LEU A 485 -18.38 35.17 11.84
CA LEU A 485 -17.42 34.07 11.83
C LEU A 485 -16.26 34.41 10.90
N VAL A 486 -15.04 34.39 11.41
CA VAL A 486 -13.81 34.52 10.62
C VAL A 486 -13.17 33.14 10.50
N ARG A 487 -12.93 32.67 9.27
CA ARG A 487 -12.38 31.35 8.97
C ARG A 487 -11.19 31.45 8.02
N PRO A 488 -10.01 30.91 8.35
CA PRO A 488 -8.92 30.80 7.40
C PRO A 488 -9.33 30.00 6.15
N ILE A 489 -8.89 30.44 4.97
CA ILE A 489 -9.16 29.73 3.72
C ILE A 489 -8.40 28.40 3.69
N GLY A 490 -9.07 27.34 3.23
CA GLY A 490 -8.52 25.98 3.20
C GLY A 490 -8.50 25.27 4.56
N SER A 491 -9.06 25.87 5.62
CA SER A 491 -9.21 25.18 6.91
C SER A 491 -10.45 24.29 6.94
N HIS A 492 -10.33 23.12 7.56
CA HIS A 492 -11.40 22.15 7.79
C HIS A 492 -11.66 21.93 9.28
N GLY A 493 -12.79 21.31 9.63
CA GLY A 493 -13.10 20.89 11.01
C GLY A 493 -13.21 22.02 12.05
N GLY A 494 -13.29 23.28 11.63
CA GLY A 494 -13.32 24.42 12.56
C GLY A 494 -11.93 24.93 12.99
N LYS A 495 -10.83 24.38 12.45
CA LYS A 495 -9.47 24.87 12.74
C LYS A 495 -9.35 26.36 12.39
N GLY A 496 -9.01 27.17 13.39
CA GLY A 496 -8.88 28.63 13.28
C GLY A 496 -10.20 29.39 13.08
N LEU A 497 -11.37 28.74 13.22
CA LEU A 497 -12.66 29.42 13.13
C LEU A 497 -12.93 30.21 14.41
N VAL A 498 -13.13 31.52 14.27
CA VAL A 498 -13.38 32.43 15.40
C VAL A 498 -14.70 33.16 15.23
N LEU A 499 -15.49 33.25 16.30
CA LEU A 499 -16.68 34.09 16.36
C LEU A 499 -16.34 35.44 17.00
N ALA A 500 -16.28 36.49 16.18
CA ALA A 500 -16.13 37.86 16.63
C ALA A 500 -17.51 38.49 16.86
N ARG A 501 -17.81 38.89 18.09
CA ARG A 501 -19.08 39.50 18.48
C ARG A 501 -19.00 41.03 18.51
N LYS A 502 -17.81 41.56 18.76
CA LYS A 502 -17.52 42.99 18.90
C LYS A 502 -16.29 43.35 18.05
N PRO A 503 -16.12 44.64 17.70
CA PRO A 503 -14.96 45.06 16.89
C PRO A 503 -13.61 44.68 17.50
N PHE A 504 -13.47 44.75 18.83
CA PHE A 504 -12.23 44.40 19.53
C PHE A 504 -11.87 42.91 19.41
N ASP A 505 -12.87 42.02 19.26
CA ASP A 505 -12.62 40.59 19.08
C ASP A 505 -11.88 40.28 17.77
N LEU A 506 -11.83 41.24 16.83
CA LEU A 506 -11.12 41.11 15.55
C LEU A 506 -9.63 41.45 15.66
N GLU A 507 -9.19 42.16 16.72
CA GLU A 507 -7.79 42.57 16.90
C GLU A 507 -6.90 41.39 17.28
N ASP A 508 -7.47 40.38 17.94
CA ASP A 508 -6.76 39.17 18.40
C ASP A 508 -6.76 38.03 17.36
N ILE A 509 -7.36 38.23 16.18
CA ILE A 509 -7.45 37.20 15.15
C ILE A 509 -6.24 37.28 14.21
N GLU A 510 -5.34 36.33 14.35
CA GLU A 510 -4.23 36.14 13.42
C GLU A 510 -4.65 35.21 12.26
N LEU A 511 -4.53 35.70 11.03
CA LEU A 511 -4.70 34.86 9.85
C LEU A 511 -3.39 34.13 9.56
N GLU A 512 -3.22 32.95 10.14
CA GLU A 512 -2.09 32.08 9.82
C GLU A 512 -2.17 31.62 8.35
N GLY A 513 -1.13 31.95 7.55
CA GLY A 513 -0.99 31.44 6.19
C GLY A 513 -1.50 32.36 5.07
N ALA A 514 -0.88 32.23 3.90
CA ALA A 514 -0.92 33.21 2.81
C ALA A 514 -2.26 33.33 2.03
N ALA A 515 -3.33 32.62 2.41
CA ALA A 515 -4.53 32.49 1.58
C ALA A 515 -5.68 33.46 1.93
N GLY A 516 -5.68 34.05 3.14
CA GLY A 516 -6.73 34.97 3.61
C GLY A 516 -7.82 34.29 4.45
N ALA A 517 -9.02 34.86 4.50
CA ALA A 517 -10.12 34.36 5.32
C ALA A 517 -11.51 34.51 4.67
N TYR A 518 -12.44 33.63 5.02
CA TYR A 518 -13.86 33.88 4.87
C TYR A 518 -14.40 34.62 6.07
N VAL A 519 -15.31 35.55 5.82
CA VAL A 519 -16.13 36.19 6.85
C VAL A 519 -17.59 35.93 6.56
N THR A 520 -18.26 35.32 7.52
CA THR A 520 -19.67 34.92 7.42
C THR A 520 -20.48 35.62 8.49
N GLU A 521 -21.63 36.18 8.14
CA GLU A 521 -22.59 36.71 9.12
C GLU A 521 -23.00 35.59 10.09
N TYR A 522 -22.76 35.80 11.39
CA TYR A 522 -23.18 34.83 12.40
C TYR A 522 -24.67 34.98 12.67
N ARG A 523 -25.40 33.87 12.52
CA ARG A 523 -26.79 33.77 13.00
C ARG A 523 -26.82 32.84 14.18
N ASP A 524 -27.33 33.33 15.30
CA ASP A 524 -27.55 32.48 16.46
C ASP A 524 -28.67 31.48 16.16
N PHE A 525 -28.34 30.20 16.20
CA PHE A 525 -29.25 29.09 15.89
C PHE A 525 -29.52 28.21 17.11
N ARG A 526 -29.22 28.72 18.30
CA ARG A 526 -29.52 28.03 19.54
C ARG A 526 -31.02 27.76 19.66
N SER A 527 -31.36 26.54 20.04
CA SER A 527 -32.74 26.15 20.32
C SER A 527 -33.22 26.83 21.61
N PRO A 528 -34.36 27.56 21.59
CA PRO A 528 -34.91 28.17 22.79
C PRO A 528 -35.58 27.16 23.73
N ALA A 529 -35.76 25.91 23.30
CA ALA A 529 -36.40 24.87 24.10
C ALA A 529 -35.46 24.30 25.17
N ASP A 530 -34.16 24.20 24.87
CA ASP A 530 -33.16 23.50 25.68
C ASP A 530 -31.81 24.23 25.75
N ASP A 531 -31.66 25.40 25.12
CA ASP A 531 -30.42 26.19 25.06
C ASP A 531 -29.26 25.45 24.34
N LEU A 532 -29.58 24.46 23.49
CA LEU A 532 -28.59 23.66 22.74
C LEU A 532 -28.52 24.01 21.25
N PHE A 533 -27.39 23.71 20.64
CA PHE A 533 -27.13 23.88 19.21
C PHE A 533 -27.21 22.55 18.48
N ARG A 534 -27.86 22.53 17.31
CA ARG A 534 -28.03 21.34 16.46
C ARG A 534 -27.40 21.56 15.10
N LYS A 535 -26.57 20.62 14.67
CA LYS A 535 -26.00 20.58 13.31
C LYS A 535 -26.32 19.24 12.66
N TYR A 536 -27.15 19.28 11.63
CA TYR A 536 -27.52 18.14 10.81
C TYR A 536 -26.56 18.05 9.62
N ARG A 537 -26.18 16.82 9.23
CA ARG A 537 -25.54 16.56 7.93
C ARG A 537 -26.39 15.63 7.10
N VAL A 538 -26.57 16.04 5.85
CA VAL A 538 -27.17 15.23 4.79
C VAL A 538 -26.18 15.10 3.67
N ILE A 539 -26.01 13.88 3.17
CA ILE A 539 -25.22 13.55 2.00
C ILE A 539 -26.17 13.41 0.82
N PHE A 540 -25.79 14.00 -0.31
CA PHE A 540 -26.54 13.89 -1.55
C PHE A 540 -25.81 12.92 -2.47
N VAL A 541 -26.54 11.91 -2.93
CA VAL A 541 -26.09 11.01 -3.97
C VAL A 541 -27.06 11.13 -5.14
N ASP A 542 -26.55 11.50 -6.31
CA ASP A 542 -27.38 11.77 -7.49
C ASP A 542 -28.51 12.78 -7.19
N ARG A 543 -28.18 13.85 -6.48
CA ARG A 543 -29.09 14.89 -5.94
C ARG A 543 -30.11 14.40 -4.90
N GLN A 544 -30.15 13.12 -4.56
CA GLN A 544 -31.08 12.59 -3.55
C GLN A 544 -30.47 12.69 -2.14
N PRO A 545 -31.21 13.21 -1.14
CA PRO A 545 -30.69 13.34 0.22
C PRO A 545 -30.69 12.00 0.96
N HIS A 546 -29.62 11.79 1.73
CA HIS A 546 -29.44 10.70 2.66
C HIS A 546 -28.94 11.27 3.99
N PRO A 547 -29.65 11.05 5.12
CA PRO A 547 -29.21 11.54 6.42
C PRO A 547 -27.93 10.82 6.86
N TYR A 548 -26.98 11.56 7.45
CA TYR A 548 -25.69 10.99 7.88
C TYR A 548 -25.46 11.10 9.38
N HIS A 549 -25.57 12.30 9.95
CA HIS A 549 -25.47 12.49 11.41
C HIS A 549 -26.22 13.74 11.88
N LEU A 550 -26.43 13.80 13.19
CA LEU A 550 -26.85 14.98 13.94
C LEU A 550 -25.91 15.15 15.13
N ALA A 551 -25.26 16.31 15.22
CA ALA A 551 -24.49 16.70 16.38
C ALA A 551 -25.26 17.72 17.23
N ILE A 552 -25.29 17.50 18.55
CA ILE A 552 -25.94 18.38 19.52
C ILE A 552 -24.90 18.84 20.56
N ALA A 553 -24.73 20.14 20.73
CA ALA A 553 -23.74 20.73 21.62
C ALA A 553 -24.30 21.91 22.44
N ASP A 554 -23.62 22.25 23.52
CA ASP A 554 -23.86 23.44 24.36
C ASP A 554 -23.17 24.70 23.82
N ASP A 555 -22.20 24.55 22.90
CA ASP A 555 -21.53 25.63 22.19
C ASP A 555 -21.91 25.71 20.71
N TRP A 556 -21.77 26.91 20.14
CA TRP A 556 -22.12 27.21 18.74
C TRP A 556 -21.21 26.49 17.73
N MET A 557 -19.97 26.16 18.12
CA MET A 557 -19.03 25.45 17.25
C MET A 557 -19.28 23.94 17.30
N VAL A 558 -20.34 23.52 16.62
CA VAL A 558 -20.77 22.12 16.63
C VAL A 558 -19.90 21.26 15.70
N HIS A 559 -19.01 20.46 16.27
CA HIS A 559 -18.29 19.38 15.59
C HIS A 559 -18.65 18.03 16.23
N TYR A 560 -18.84 16.97 15.45
CA TYR A 560 -19.35 15.70 15.98
C TYR A 560 -18.41 15.10 17.05
N GLU A 561 -17.09 15.14 16.78
CA GLU A 561 -16.05 14.67 17.70
C GLU A 561 -15.99 15.42 19.04
N THR A 562 -16.34 16.71 19.05
CA THR A 562 -16.30 17.56 20.25
C THR A 562 -17.68 17.76 20.87
N ALA A 563 -18.73 17.31 20.19
CA ALA A 563 -20.08 17.31 20.72
C ALA A 563 -20.16 16.28 21.84
N GLN A 564 -20.90 16.60 22.90
CA GLN A 564 -21.08 15.73 24.06
C GLN A 564 -22.12 14.63 23.76
N MET A 565 -21.96 13.95 22.61
CA MET A 565 -22.80 12.84 22.18
C MET A 565 -22.47 11.53 22.91
N PRO A 566 -21.18 11.18 23.16
CA PRO A 566 -20.85 9.93 23.87
C PRO A 566 -21.45 9.91 25.29
N GLY A 567 -22.11 8.82 25.64
CA GLY A 567 -22.81 8.61 26.91
C GLY A 567 -24.15 9.34 27.08
N ASP A 568 -24.58 10.18 26.14
CA ASP A 568 -25.86 10.91 26.20
C ASP A 568 -26.94 10.23 25.33
N GLN A 569 -27.70 9.34 25.97
CA GLN A 569 -28.77 8.57 25.31
C GLN A 569 -29.88 9.43 24.70
N ILE A 570 -30.11 10.65 25.23
CA ILE A 570 -31.17 11.53 24.72
C ILE A 570 -30.73 12.12 23.38
N ARG A 571 -29.50 12.65 23.32
CA ARG A 571 -28.95 13.22 22.08
C ARG A 571 -28.80 12.15 21.00
N GLN A 572 -28.33 10.97 21.38
CA GLN A 572 -28.22 9.83 20.46
C GLN A 572 -29.60 9.38 19.95
N ALA A 573 -30.62 9.34 20.81
CA ALA A 573 -31.98 9.01 20.38
C ALA A 573 -32.55 10.05 19.39
N GLU A 574 -32.25 11.33 19.59
CA GLU A 574 -32.64 12.40 18.65
C GLU A 574 -31.94 12.23 17.29
N GLU A 575 -30.65 11.94 17.29
CA GLU A 575 -29.91 11.61 16.07
C GLU A 575 -30.55 10.42 15.35
N MET A 576 -30.81 9.32 16.06
CA MET A 576 -31.41 8.13 15.47
C MET A 576 -32.81 8.38 14.91
N ALA A 577 -33.61 9.25 15.53
CA ALA A 577 -34.91 9.65 14.99
C ALA A 577 -34.76 10.42 13.67
N PHE A 578 -33.79 11.32 13.58
CA PHE A 578 -33.46 12.02 12.34
C PHE A 578 -32.96 11.07 11.25
N LEU A 579 -32.07 10.11 11.58
CA LEU A 579 -31.57 9.16 10.60
C LEU A 579 -32.67 8.24 10.05
N ALA A 580 -33.58 7.79 10.93
CA ALA A 580 -34.66 6.88 10.58
C ALA A 580 -35.76 7.53 9.72
N ASP A 581 -36.18 8.75 10.08
CA ASP A 581 -37.25 9.48 9.41
C ASP A 581 -36.97 11.00 9.43
N PRO A 582 -36.15 11.51 8.49
CA PRO A 582 -35.80 12.93 8.44
C PRO A 582 -37.01 13.85 8.31
N ALA A 583 -38.03 13.43 7.55
CA ALA A 583 -39.24 14.21 7.33
C ALA A 583 -40.12 14.26 8.59
N GLY A 584 -40.24 13.14 9.32
CA GLY A 584 -40.91 13.11 10.62
C GLY A 584 -40.18 13.88 11.70
N ALA A 585 -38.83 13.82 11.71
CA ALA A 585 -38.00 14.50 12.71
C ALA A 585 -37.93 16.02 12.51
N LEU A 586 -37.84 16.49 11.26
CA LEU A 586 -37.66 17.90 10.92
C LEU A 586 -38.95 18.61 10.46
N GLY A 587 -39.93 17.84 10.00
CA GLY A 587 -41.11 18.31 9.29
C GLY A 587 -40.93 18.32 7.77
N GLU A 588 -42.00 17.97 7.04
CA GLU A 588 -42.02 17.85 5.57
C GLU A 588 -41.51 19.10 4.85
N ARG A 589 -41.93 20.30 5.27
CA ARG A 589 -41.48 21.56 4.66
C ARG A 589 -39.97 21.77 4.77
N VAL A 590 -39.38 21.41 5.92
CA VAL A 590 -37.94 21.53 6.14
C VAL A 590 -37.19 20.51 5.29
N TRP A 591 -37.71 19.28 5.22
CA TRP A 591 -37.11 18.24 4.39
C TRP A 591 -37.21 18.54 2.88
N ASP A 592 -38.31 19.14 2.44
CA ASP A 592 -38.47 19.66 1.07
C ASP A 592 -37.43 20.74 0.74
N ALA A 593 -37.17 21.66 1.67
CA ALA A 593 -36.12 22.66 1.52
C ALA A 593 -34.72 22.02 1.40
N VAL A 594 -34.42 21.00 2.21
CA VAL A 594 -33.16 20.24 2.12
C VAL A 594 -33.03 19.51 0.77
N LYS A 595 -34.10 18.88 0.26
CA LYS A 595 -34.13 18.28 -1.09
C LYS A 595 -33.82 19.32 -2.16
N ALA A 596 -34.44 20.49 -2.09
CA ALA A 596 -34.24 21.58 -3.05
C ALA A 596 -32.80 22.12 -3.03
N VAL A 597 -32.12 22.11 -1.86
CA VAL A 597 -30.68 22.41 -1.79
C VAL A 597 -29.88 21.40 -2.60
N GLY A 598 -30.13 20.09 -2.42
CA GLY A 598 -29.46 19.02 -3.18
C GLY A 598 -29.62 19.15 -4.70
N GLU A 599 -30.85 19.39 -5.15
CA GLU A 599 -31.16 19.64 -6.56
C GLU A 599 -30.41 20.85 -7.11
N ARG A 600 -30.28 21.93 -6.32
CA ARG A 600 -29.59 23.16 -6.72
C ARG A 600 -28.07 22.99 -6.77
N LEU A 601 -27.49 22.17 -5.88
CA LEU A 601 -26.05 21.85 -5.93
C LEU A 601 -25.71 21.08 -7.20
N ASP A 602 -26.62 20.21 -7.66
CA ASP A 602 -26.53 19.50 -8.94
C ASP A 602 -25.24 18.65 -9.10
N LEU A 603 -24.74 18.11 -7.98
CA LEU A 603 -23.58 17.22 -7.89
C LEU A 603 -24.00 15.75 -7.77
N ASP A 604 -23.13 14.85 -8.23
CA ASP A 604 -23.32 13.41 -8.10
C ASP A 604 -23.07 12.94 -6.66
N TYR A 605 -22.12 13.58 -5.98
CA TYR A 605 -21.86 13.44 -4.56
C TYR A 605 -21.61 14.80 -3.92
N ALA A 606 -22.39 15.14 -2.89
CA ALA A 606 -22.18 16.35 -2.10
C ALA A 606 -22.67 16.13 -0.67
N GLY A 607 -22.42 17.08 0.21
CA GLY A 607 -23.10 17.11 1.50
C GLY A 607 -23.36 18.53 1.97
N VAL A 608 -24.29 18.65 2.91
CA VAL A 608 -24.73 19.91 3.49
C VAL A 608 -24.73 19.78 5.01
N ASP A 609 -24.08 20.74 5.67
CA ASP A 609 -24.26 20.99 7.11
C ASP A 609 -25.27 22.12 7.28
N PHE A 610 -26.32 21.88 8.05
CA PHE A 610 -27.38 22.85 8.29
C PHE A 610 -27.97 22.74 9.70
N THR A 611 -28.83 23.70 10.02
CA THR A 611 -29.71 23.66 11.18
C THR A 611 -31.11 24.16 10.81
N VAL A 612 -32.06 23.97 11.72
CA VAL A 612 -33.43 24.44 11.55
C VAL A 612 -33.65 25.60 12.52
N LEU A 613 -33.94 26.78 11.96
CA LEU A 613 -34.26 27.97 12.74
C LEU A 613 -35.64 27.86 13.38
N GLN A 614 -35.89 28.66 14.42
CA GLN A 614 -37.21 28.74 15.06
C GLN A 614 -38.33 29.14 14.09
N SER A 615 -37.99 29.84 13.00
CA SER A 615 -38.92 30.18 11.91
C SER A 615 -39.34 28.98 11.05
N GLY A 616 -38.70 27.82 11.22
CA GLY A 616 -38.86 26.64 10.36
C GLY A 616 -38.05 26.71 9.06
N GLU A 617 -37.09 27.64 8.97
CA GLU A 617 -36.18 27.77 7.83
C GLU A 617 -34.89 26.96 8.04
N VAL A 618 -34.37 26.39 6.96
CA VAL A 618 -33.08 25.69 6.90
C VAL A 618 -31.96 26.71 6.78
N LEU A 619 -31.16 26.88 7.84
CA LEU A 619 -29.93 27.66 7.78
C LEU A 619 -28.77 26.77 7.34
N VAL A 620 -28.23 27.01 6.15
CA VAL A 620 -27.10 26.26 5.60
C VAL A 620 -25.77 26.86 6.06
N PHE A 621 -24.95 26.05 6.74
CA PHE A 621 -23.61 26.43 7.19
C PHE A 621 -22.54 26.16 6.12
N GLU A 622 -22.68 25.04 5.42
CA GLU A 622 -21.72 24.55 4.44
C GLU A 622 -22.42 23.61 3.46
N ALA A 623 -22.02 23.69 2.19
CA ALA A 623 -22.49 22.79 1.14
C ALA A 623 -21.34 22.60 0.15
N ASN A 624 -20.81 21.38 0.00
CA ASN A 624 -19.70 21.09 -0.92
C ASN A 624 -19.57 19.59 -1.22
N ALA A 625 -18.57 19.23 -2.03
CA ALA A 625 -18.32 17.84 -2.41
C ALA A 625 -17.45 17.05 -1.40
N THR A 626 -16.74 17.71 -0.47
CA THR A 626 -15.72 17.08 0.41
C THR A 626 -16.25 16.47 1.69
N MET A 627 -17.57 16.39 1.86
CA MET A 627 -18.16 15.84 3.08
C MET A 627 -17.81 14.36 3.25
N LEU A 628 -17.21 14.05 4.41
CA LEU A 628 -16.77 12.72 4.80
C LEU A 628 -17.96 11.82 5.17
N VAL A 629 -17.88 10.56 4.74
CA VAL A 629 -18.77 9.45 5.12
C VAL A 629 -17.90 8.24 5.48
N HIS A 630 -18.05 7.72 6.70
CA HIS A 630 -17.40 6.50 7.14
C HIS A 630 -18.31 5.73 8.11
N PRO A 631 -18.16 4.39 8.21
CA PRO A 631 -18.80 3.63 9.27
C PRO A 631 -18.14 3.94 10.62
N GLU A 632 -18.91 3.77 11.68
CA GLU A 632 -18.47 3.73 13.07
C GLU A 632 -17.97 2.33 13.43
N ASP A 633 -17.22 2.21 14.53
CA ASP A 633 -16.82 0.93 15.11
C ASP A 633 -18.06 0.02 15.30
N PRO A 634 -18.11 -1.19 14.71
CA PRO A 634 -19.23 -2.13 14.86
C PRO A 634 -19.54 -2.52 16.30
N ASP A 635 -18.54 -2.50 17.18
CA ASP A 635 -18.68 -2.80 18.61
C ASP A 635 -18.73 -1.52 19.46
N GLY A 636 -18.71 -0.35 18.81
CA GLY A 636 -18.73 0.96 19.43
C GLY A 636 -20.13 1.47 19.77
N GLU A 637 -20.18 2.54 20.57
CA GLU A 637 -21.41 3.21 21.01
C GLU A 637 -22.28 3.71 19.84
N PHE A 638 -21.65 4.09 18.73
CA PHE A 638 -22.32 4.66 17.56
C PHE A 638 -22.64 3.65 16.45
N ALA A 639 -22.43 2.35 16.70
CA ALA A 639 -22.64 1.29 15.70
C ALA A 639 -24.04 1.30 15.06
N ALA A 640 -25.06 1.79 15.78
CA ALA A 640 -26.44 1.91 15.29
C ALA A 640 -26.59 2.84 14.06
N LYS A 641 -25.61 3.71 13.79
CA LYS A 641 -25.59 4.60 12.61
C LYS A 641 -25.20 3.87 11.33
N ASN A 642 -24.46 2.76 11.44
CA ASN A 642 -23.85 2.06 10.29
C ASN A 642 -24.83 1.66 9.18
N PRO A 643 -26.07 1.22 9.45
CA PRO A 643 -27.05 0.96 8.39
C PRO A 643 -27.37 2.19 7.51
N TYR A 644 -27.34 3.40 8.07
CA TYR A 644 -27.59 4.64 7.32
C TYR A 644 -26.38 5.06 6.49
N VAL A 645 -25.17 4.82 7.02
CA VAL A 645 -23.92 4.97 6.27
C VAL A 645 -23.90 4.00 5.08
N GLU A 646 -24.27 2.74 5.30
CA GLU A 646 -24.37 1.72 4.25
C GLU A 646 -25.41 2.09 3.17
N ALA A 647 -26.52 2.74 3.56
CA ALA A 647 -27.52 3.22 2.62
C ALA A 647 -26.95 4.30 1.66
N ILE A 648 -26.11 5.21 2.16
CA ILE A 648 -25.39 6.19 1.33
C ILE A 648 -24.48 5.49 0.33
N THR A 649 -23.67 4.54 0.80
CA THR A 649 -22.74 3.77 -0.03
C THR A 649 -23.49 2.94 -1.08
N THR A 650 -24.59 2.31 -0.71
CA THR A 650 -25.46 1.56 -1.62
C THR A 650 -26.06 2.45 -2.70
N ALA A 651 -26.55 3.64 -2.32
CA ALA A 651 -27.06 4.61 -3.28
C ALA A 651 -25.97 5.08 -4.25
N PHE A 652 -24.75 5.31 -3.76
CA PHE A 652 -23.61 5.72 -4.59
C PHE A 652 -23.26 4.63 -5.60
N GLN A 653 -23.18 3.38 -5.16
CA GLN A 653 -22.91 2.24 -6.04
C GLN A 653 -24.01 2.03 -7.08
N ALA A 654 -25.28 2.21 -6.71
CA ALA A 654 -26.39 2.14 -7.65
C ALA A 654 -26.31 3.27 -8.71
N MET A 655 -25.88 4.48 -8.31
CA MET A 655 -25.62 5.58 -9.24
C MET A 655 -24.48 5.21 -10.21
N LEU A 656 -23.37 4.66 -9.72
CA LEU A 656 -22.25 4.23 -10.57
C LEU A 656 -22.68 3.20 -11.61
N ALA A 657 -23.44 2.18 -11.21
CA ALA A 657 -23.93 1.15 -12.11
C ALA A 657 -24.81 1.73 -13.24
N ARG A 658 -25.66 2.72 -12.92
CA ARG A 658 -26.45 3.43 -13.95
C ARG A 658 -25.58 4.24 -14.90
N ARG A 659 -24.54 4.90 -14.39
CA ARG A 659 -23.60 5.72 -15.19
C ARG A 659 -22.69 4.88 -16.07
N ALA A 660 -22.29 3.70 -15.62
CA ALA A 660 -21.48 2.76 -16.41
C ALA A 660 -22.26 2.18 -17.60
N ALA A 661 -23.59 2.05 -17.47
CA ALA A 661 -24.46 1.49 -18.51
C ALA A 661 -24.95 2.52 -19.54
N ALA A 662 -24.73 3.82 -19.30
CA ALA A 662 -25.15 4.93 -20.15
C ALA A 662 -24.01 5.37 -21.08
#